data_AF-A0A165WWU6-F1
#
_entry.id   AF-A0A165WWU6-F1
#
_cell.length_a   1.000
_cell.length_b   1.000
_cell.length_c   1.000
_cell.angle_alpha   90.00
_cell.angle_beta   90.00
_cell.angle_gamma   90.00
#
_symmetry.space_group_name_H-M   'P 1'
#
loop_
_entity.id
_entity.type
_entity.pdbx_description
1 polymer ?
#
loop_
_entity_poly.entity_id
_entity_poly.type
_entity_poly.pdbx_seq_one_letter_code
_entity_poly.pdbx_strand_id
1 'polypeptide(L)'
;MALNVFGRLSRFLRATFVPAALVFSFSILLTFVFILYKPGFGPGGLQRVGWQAWEPVFDSSSAYSGGNSGVGAVDEEQTVGDDWDVDWWNVTKPEGGADTASLPLDIWHPLLQHDTGLTEITIERCMWSSSMIDLCSPHSSADEDATKGKWVRVDRDLNLQAGMWHLFIYYRRTRRIDVPLITNLALLPANSPEPKPSSSAHSWNRVERSVRDGVMRAPSLFLWYEVGPTLRDIGGDGKANLITELDIVYGDGPAWYGFDKLEGGPTMEASSGPGRSNVWLTYRRGVHPPPKAEPLHMSRDGRFKIMQVADLHFSISSGACRDPAEPCPGGAYNYTSSLLGRTLDQEKPNLVVFTGDQLNGQGTVLDAKSVLAKFAREVADRKIPWAVVFGNHDDEDARETGWRSDQVKLMQGLPYSLVKAGPTDVHGVGNYVLKVLSADASRTQLLTLYFLDSGSYAKGITDWFGFWSPTEYDWIHQNQIDWFLQESAAISPIERPFVPDGAKDLAGVWARSPSPQQVAPTQRKLAKPNGLMFFHIPLPEAYDSADVDPSSGRPLDVGVSGLEGKGSASKSDGMLKKGLLAATESEHRGAGSAPEVKVVGNGHCHITENCRRISGVWMCFGGGGSYEGYGKVGFDRRFRVYDISDYGETIRTYKVLESGDRIDEMALAGKGAPAFDW
;
A
#
# COMPACT_ATOMS: atom_id res chain seq x y z
N MET A 1 44.74 -12.31 64.77
CA MET A 1 44.74 -10.98 64.13
C MET A 1 43.87 -10.88 62.86
N ALA A 2 43.57 -11.98 62.15
CA ALA A 2 42.83 -11.93 60.88
C ALA A 2 41.30 -11.65 60.98
N LEU A 3 40.65 -12.00 62.10
CA LEU A 3 39.19 -11.81 62.27
C LEU A 3 38.75 -10.34 62.42
N ASN A 4 39.67 -9.43 62.77
CA ASN A 4 39.35 -8.02 63.03
C ASN A 4 39.42 -7.13 61.78
N VAL A 5 40.05 -7.62 60.71
CA VAL A 5 40.20 -6.89 59.44
C VAL A 5 38.95 -7.06 58.56
N PHE A 6 38.41 -8.28 58.47
CA PHE A 6 37.16 -8.55 57.73
C PHE A 6 35.95 -7.82 58.32
N GLY A 7 35.85 -7.72 59.65
CA GLY A 7 34.78 -6.98 60.32
C GLY A 7 34.87 -5.45 60.15
N ARG A 8 36.06 -4.91 59.88
CA ARG A 8 36.25 -3.47 59.58
C ARG A 8 35.99 -3.18 58.10
N LEU A 9 36.42 -4.06 57.19
CA LEU A 9 36.15 -3.94 55.76
C LEU A 9 34.66 -4.09 55.44
N SER A 10 33.97 -5.04 56.07
CA SER A 10 32.51 -5.23 55.93
C SER A 10 31.73 -4.00 56.43
N ARG A 11 32.14 -3.38 57.55
CA ARG A 11 31.55 -2.15 58.06
C ARG A 11 31.82 -0.95 57.15
N PHE A 12 33.03 -0.83 56.62
CA PHE A 12 33.39 0.22 55.67
C PHE A 12 32.63 0.10 54.35
N LEU A 13 32.53 -1.12 53.80
CA LEU A 13 31.75 -1.40 52.61
C LEU A 13 30.27 -1.10 52.85
N ARG A 14 29.66 -1.57 53.96
CA ARG A 14 28.26 -1.19 54.30
C ARG A 14 28.07 0.32 54.46
N ALA A 15 29.00 1.00 55.13
CA ALA A 15 28.90 2.45 55.36
C ALA A 15 29.06 3.29 54.09
N THR A 16 29.65 2.72 53.03
CA THR A 16 29.89 3.43 51.76
C THR A 16 28.92 3.01 50.67
N PHE A 17 28.65 1.71 50.53
CA PHE A 17 27.74 1.16 49.51
C PHE A 17 26.29 1.49 49.81
N VAL A 18 25.86 1.47 51.07
CA VAL A 18 24.44 1.72 51.40
C VAL A 18 24.06 3.17 51.06
N PRO A 19 24.83 4.21 51.46
CA PRO A 19 24.52 5.58 51.04
C PRO A 19 24.67 5.79 49.54
N ALA A 20 25.70 5.23 48.90
CA ALA A 20 25.88 5.36 47.45
C ALA A 20 24.74 4.72 46.66
N ALA A 21 24.30 3.51 47.06
CA ALA A 21 23.16 2.84 46.45
C ALA A 21 21.86 3.60 46.70
N LEU A 22 21.68 4.21 47.88
CA LEU A 22 20.53 5.06 48.19
C LEU A 22 20.53 6.32 47.32
N VAL A 23 21.65 7.01 47.18
CA VAL A 23 21.77 8.21 46.33
C VAL A 23 21.54 7.83 44.86
N PHE A 24 22.10 6.72 44.39
CA PHE A 24 21.90 6.25 43.03
C PHE A 24 20.44 5.85 42.76
N SER A 25 19.82 5.10 43.68
CA SER A 25 18.41 4.70 43.58
C SER A 25 17.46 5.89 43.68
N PHE A 26 17.76 6.86 44.54
CA PHE A 26 16.99 8.09 44.68
C PHE A 26 17.17 9.00 43.46
N SER A 27 18.36 9.04 42.86
CA SER A 27 18.61 9.76 41.61
C SER A 27 17.87 9.12 40.43
N ILE A 28 17.82 7.79 40.35
CA ILE A 28 17.00 7.06 39.36
C ILE A 28 15.52 7.32 39.62
N LEU A 29 15.06 7.29 40.87
CA LEU A 29 13.67 7.58 41.21
C LEU A 29 13.29 9.02 40.85
N LEU A 30 14.14 10.00 41.14
CA LEU A 30 13.91 11.39 40.77
C LEU A 30 13.97 11.60 39.26
N THR A 31 14.89 10.94 38.56
CA THR A 31 14.95 10.93 37.08
C THR A 31 13.68 10.30 36.52
N PHE A 32 13.20 9.21 37.13
CA PHE A 32 11.92 8.64 36.79
C PHE A 32 10.82 9.67 37.06
N VAL A 33 10.58 10.12 38.29
CA VAL A 33 9.48 11.02 38.66
C VAL A 33 9.47 12.35 37.90
N PHE A 34 10.62 12.98 37.65
CA PHE A 34 10.69 14.33 37.10
C PHE A 34 11.07 14.40 35.61
N ILE A 35 11.73 13.38 35.07
CA ILE A 35 12.18 13.38 33.67
C ILE A 35 11.39 12.37 32.83
N LEU A 36 11.20 11.14 33.32
CA LEU A 36 10.62 10.03 32.54
C LEU A 36 9.12 9.81 32.80
N TYR A 37 8.68 9.95 34.05
CA TYR A 37 7.32 9.89 34.55
C TYR A 37 6.72 11.28 34.41
N LYS A 38 6.41 11.62 33.16
CA LYS A 38 5.36 12.59 32.91
C LYS A 38 4.07 11.80 33.09
N PRO A 39 3.20 12.10 34.08
CA PRO A 39 1.82 11.69 34.01
C PRO A 39 1.22 12.44 32.81
N GLY A 40 1.49 11.90 31.62
CA GLY A 40 0.80 12.31 30.42
C GLY A 40 -0.67 12.03 30.68
N PHE A 41 -1.50 12.99 30.29
CA PHE A 41 -2.84 12.65 29.83
C PHE A 41 -2.75 11.32 29.07
N GLY A 42 -3.60 10.36 29.42
CA GLY A 42 -3.66 9.06 28.73
C GLY A 42 -3.79 9.25 27.21
N PRO A 43 -3.79 8.18 26.40
CA PRO A 43 -3.70 8.26 24.93
C PRO A 43 -4.72 9.18 24.23
N GLY A 44 -5.74 9.71 24.91
CA GLY A 44 -6.58 10.82 24.44
C GLY A 44 -5.98 12.24 24.48
N GLY A 45 -4.87 12.50 25.19
CA GLY A 45 -4.25 13.83 25.30
C GLY A 45 -3.10 14.13 24.34
N LEU A 46 -2.65 13.11 23.61
CA LEU A 46 -1.77 13.22 22.45
C LEU A 46 -2.50 12.87 21.14
N GLN A 47 -3.83 12.94 21.13
CA GLN A 47 -4.53 13.35 19.92
C GLN A 47 -4.15 14.81 19.65
N ARG A 48 -2.95 15.03 19.09
CA ARG A 48 -2.90 15.95 17.97
C ARG A 48 -3.86 15.36 16.97
N VAL A 49 -5.10 15.83 17.02
CA VAL A 49 -6.09 15.68 15.97
C VAL A 49 -5.32 15.96 14.69
N GLY A 50 -4.95 14.90 13.98
CA GLY A 50 -4.27 15.03 12.71
C GLY A 50 -5.16 15.90 11.84
N TRP A 51 -4.59 16.67 10.93
CA TRP A 51 -5.34 17.55 10.02
C TRP A 51 -6.29 16.81 9.04
N GLN A 52 -6.57 15.52 9.31
CA GLN A 52 -7.58 14.68 8.66
C GLN A 52 -8.73 14.27 9.61
N ALA A 53 -8.67 14.59 10.90
CA ALA A 53 -9.75 14.32 11.86
C ALA A 53 -10.83 15.43 11.89
N TRP A 54 -10.79 16.32 10.89
CA TRP A 54 -11.93 17.13 10.45
C TRP A 54 -12.30 16.76 9.00
N GLU A 55 -12.39 15.47 8.69
CA GLU A 55 -13.45 15.09 7.75
C GLU A 55 -14.75 15.18 8.55
N PRO A 56 -15.71 16.05 8.19
CA PRO A 56 -17.09 15.74 8.51
C PRO A 56 -17.33 14.35 7.93
N VAL A 57 -17.59 13.36 8.79
CA VAL A 57 -18.40 12.22 8.39
C VAL A 57 -19.70 12.86 7.92
N PHE A 58 -19.84 13.06 6.61
CA PHE A 58 -21.14 13.27 6.01
C PHE A 58 -21.86 11.93 6.18
N ASP A 59 -22.43 11.71 7.37
CA ASP A 59 -23.69 11.04 7.44
C ASP A 59 -24.60 11.87 6.54
N SER A 60 -25.05 11.28 5.44
CA SER A 60 -25.97 11.92 4.50
C SER A 60 -27.37 12.00 5.13
N SER A 61 -27.46 12.54 6.34
CA SER A 61 -28.68 12.85 7.03
C SER A 61 -28.50 14.15 7.83
N SER A 62 -29.24 15.17 7.39
CA SER A 62 -29.59 16.41 8.10
C SER A 62 -28.53 17.53 8.23
N ALA A 63 -28.70 18.58 7.40
CA ALA A 63 -28.90 19.96 7.87
C ALA A 63 -29.22 20.91 6.69
N TYR A 64 -30.42 20.78 6.11
CA TYR A 64 -31.15 21.96 5.63
C TYR A 64 -32.03 22.44 6.79
N SER A 65 -31.76 23.65 7.29
CA SER A 65 -32.72 24.42 8.06
C SER A 65 -32.65 25.87 7.55
N GLY A 66 -33.75 26.53 7.19
CA GLY A 66 -35.13 26.13 7.36
C GLY A 66 -36.15 27.00 6.62
N GLY A 67 -37.40 26.61 6.82
CA GLY A 67 -38.60 27.41 6.58
C GLY A 67 -39.47 26.93 5.41
N ASN A 68 -40.32 25.92 5.59
CA ASN A 68 -41.72 26.12 6.00
C ASN A 68 -42.49 24.79 6.11
N SER A 69 -43.47 24.80 7.00
CA SER A 69 -44.48 23.78 7.39
C SER A 69 -45.09 22.86 6.30
N GLY A 70 -45.30 21.57 6.66
CA GLY A 70 -46.21 20.65 5.95
C GLY A 70 -46.02 19.18 6.31
N VAL A 71 -47.09 18.50 6.74
CA VAL A 71 -47.16 17.07 7.10
C VAL A 71 -47.47 16.24 5.84
N GLY A 72 -46.78 15.12 5.60
CA GLY A 72 -47.24 14.07 4.68
C GLY A 72 -46.17 13.19 4.02
N ALA A 73 -46.36 11.86 4.13
CA ALA A 73 -46.06 10.75 3.21
C ALA A 73 -44.78 10.67 2.34
N VAL A 74 -44.19 9.47 2.35
CA VAL A 74 -43.60 8.63 1.28
C VAL A 74 -43.27 9.27 -0.09
N ASP A 75 -42.11 8.84 -0.61
CA ASP A 75 -41.55 8.97 -1.97
C ASP A 75 -40.94 10.32 -2.36
N GLU A 76 -39.64 10.28 -2.71
CA GLU A 76 -39.11 11.07 -3.83
C GLU A 76 -37.91 10.36 -4.45
N GLU A 77 -38.19 9.72 -5.58
CA GLU A 77 -37.24 9.39 -6.65
C GLU A 77 -36.32 10.59 -6.91
N GLN A 78 -35.01 10.42 -6.71
CA GLN A 78 -34.07 11.23 -7.46
C GLN A 78 -34.12 10.74 -8.91
N THR A 79 -34.87 11.46 -9.73
CA THR A 79 -34.79 11.39 -11.18
C THR A 79 -33.36 11.69 -11.61
N VAL A 80 -32.56 10.65 -11.73
CA VAL A 80 -31.38 10.62 -12.59
C VAL A 80 -31.92 10.95 -13.97
N GLY A 81 -31.44 12.05 -14.57
CA GLY A 81 -31.78 12.35 -15.95
C GLY A 81 -31.47 11.13 -16.81
N ASP A 82 -32.47 10.68 -17.54
CA ASP A 82 -32.46 9.56 -18.50
C ASP A 82 -31.46 9.80 -19.64
N ASP A 83 -30.16 9.77 -19.31
CA ASP A 83 -29.10 9.51 -20.28
C ASP A 83 -28.70 8.03 -20.10
N TRP A 84 -29.56 7.17 -20.64
CA TRP A 84 -29.55 5.70 -20.55
C TRP A 84 -28.34 5.03 -21.24
N ASP A 85 -27.35 5.82 -21.65
CA ASP A 85 -26.12 5.37 -22.31
C ASP A 85 -24.85 5.61 -21.45
N VAL A 86 -25.00 6.14 -20.22
CA VAL A 86 -23.88 6.35 -19.30
C VAL A 86 -23.88 5.28 -18.20
N ASP A 87 -22.85 4.45 -18.20
CA ASP A 87 -22.65 3.44 -17.14
C ASP A 87 -22.52 4.10 -15.75
N TRP A 88 -23.09 3.48 -14.71
CA TRP A 88 -23.14 4.10 -13.36
C TRP A 88 -21.77 4.29 -12.70
N TRP A 89 -20.76 3.53 -13.14
CA TRP A 89 -19.36 3.66 -12.71
C TRP A 89 -18.61 4.77 -13.44
N ASN A 90 -19.19 5.32 -14.53
CA ASN A 90 -18.65 6.47 -15.25
C ASN A 90 -19.00 7.77 -14.51
N VAL A 91 -18.56 7.88 -13.26
CA VAL A 91 -18.66 9.09 -12.45
C VAL A 91 -17.58 10.08 -12.90
N THR A 92 -17.69 10.62 -14.12
CA THR A 92 -16.89 11.78 -14.55
C THR A 92 -17.35 13.04 -13.81
N LYS A 93 -17.05 13.12 -12.52
CA LYS A 93 -16.79 14.38 -11.83
C LYS A 93 -15.66 14.14 -10.84
N PRO A 94 -14.50 14.81 -11.00
CA PRO A 94 -13.58 14.90 -9.89
C PRO A 94 -14.36 15.55 -8.74
N GLU A 95 -14.50 14.83 -7.62
CA GLU A 95 -14.84 15.47 -6.36
C GLU A 95 -13.94 16.71 -6.23
N GLY A 96 -14.55 17.84 -5.85
CA GLY A 96 -13.96 19.17 -5.93
C GLY A 96 -12.48 19.15 -5.55
N GLY A 97 -11.65 19.76 -6.40
CA GLY A 97 -10.19 19.76 -6.23
C GLY A 97 -9.81 20.04 -4.78
N ALA A 98 -8.84 19.29 -4.27
CA ALA A 98 -8.39 19.40 -2.89
C ALA A 98 -8.25 20.86 -2.48
N ASP A 99 -8.82 21.24 -1.34
CA ASP A 99 -8.71 22.61 -0.82
C ASP A 99 -7.25 22.89 -0.45
N THR A 100 -6.48 23.39 -1.42
CA THR A 100 -5.05 23.68 -1.24
C THR A 100 -4.83 24.87 -0.30
N ALA A 101 -5.86 25.68 -0.05
CA ALA A 101 -5.79 26.86 0.80
C ALA A 101 -5.72 26.51 2.28
N SER A 102 -6.24 25.36 2.71
CA SER A 102 -6.15 24.89 4.10
C SER A 102 -4.87 24.10 4.42
N LEU A 103 -4.07 23.73 3.40
CA LEU A 103 -2.86 22.96 3.62
C LEU A 103 -1.78 23.73 4.42
N PRO A 104 -1.05 23.09 5.35
CA PRO A 104 0.01 23.73 6.11
C PRO A 104 1.21 24.09 5.23
N LEU A 105 1.76 25.29 5.39
CA LEU A 105 2.88 25.75 4.56
C LEU A 105 4.25 25.36 5.13
N ASP A 106 4.32 25.01 6.41
CA ASP A 106 5.56 24.75 7.16
C ASP A 106 5.80 23.27 7.48
N ILE A 107 5.15 22.36 6.74
CA ILE A 107 5.30 20.90 6.88
C ILE A 107 5.65 20.29 5.54
N TRP A 108 6.69 19.44 5.54
CA TRP A 108 7.00 18.62 4.39
C TRP A 108 6.13 17.38 4.39
N HIS A 109 5.33 17.21 3.35
CA HIS A 109 4.57 16.00 3.14
C HIS A 109 4.26 15.83 1.65
N PRO A 110 5.00 14.97 0.93
CA PRO A 110 4.96 14.94 -0.53
C PRO A 110 3.61 14.51 -1.12
N LEU A 111 2.71 13.91 -0.32
CA LEU A 111 1.34 13.61 -0.77
C LEU A 111 0.40 14.83 -0.74
N LEU A 112 0.74 15.90 -0.02
CA LEU A 112 -0.08 17.12 0.02
C LEU A 112 0.14 17.90 -1.27
N GLN A 113 -0.94 18.10 -2.04
CA GLN A 113 -0.90 18.72 -3.36
C GLN A 113 -0.98 20.25 -3.24
N HIS A 114 0.13 20.89 -2.87
CA HIS A 114 0.23 22.35 -2.80
C HIS A 114 0.14 22.99 -4.18
N ASP A 115 -0.62 24.09 -4.31
CA ASP A 115 -0.60 24.98 -5.49
C ASP A 115 0.26 26.24 -5.26
N THR A 116 1.00 26.28 -4.15
CA THR A 116 1.90 27.38 -3.79
C THR A 116 3.32 27.06 -4.24
N GLY A 117 3.94 28.01 -4.93
CA GLY A 117 5.33 27.88 -5.38
C GLY A 117 6.34 28.02 -4.24
N LEU A 118 7.52 27.44 -4.43
CA LEU A 118 8.65 27.63 -3.52
C LEU A 118 9.31 28.99 -3.73
N THR A 119 9.85 29.60 -2.69
CA THR A 119 10.51 30.93 -2.79
C THR A 119 12.02 30.85 -2.67
N GLU A 120 12.53 29.88 -1.92
CA GLU A 120 13.96 29.77 -1.59
C GLU A 120 14.30 28.33 -1.25
N ILE A 121 15.53 27.91 -1.60
CA ILE A 121 16.08 26.58 -1.28
C ILE A 121 17.46 26.76 -0.67
N THR A 122 17.75 25.98 0.38
CA THR A 122 19.11 25.80 0.93
C THR A 122 19.36 24.33 1.27
N ILE A 123 20.61 23.98 1.54
CA ILE A 123 21.03 22.64 1.96
C ILE A 123 21.89 22.79 3.21
N GLU A 124 21.52 22.09 4.28
CA GLU A 124 22.26 22.15 5.54
C GLU A 124 22.78 20.79 5.99
N ARG A 125 23.99 20.85 6.55
CA ARG A 125 24.64 19.74 7.21
C ARG A 125 24.05 19.57 8.61
N CYS A 126 23.77 18.33 8.98
CA CYS A 126 23.43 17.98 10.35
C CYS A 126 24.33 16.86 10.89
N MET A 127 24.90 17.09 12.08
CA MET A 127 25.73 16.09 12.76
C MET A 127 24.89 15.04 13.51
N TRP A 128 23.58 15.27 13.63
CA TRP A 128 22.63 14.47 14.40
C TRP A 128 21.55 13.88 13.47
N SER A 129 20.96 12.75 13.86
CA SER A 129 19.97 12.05 13.04
C SER A 129 18.66 12.86 12.87
N SER A 130 17.78 12.37 11.99
CA SER A 130 16.61 13.12 11.50
C SER A 130 15.63 13.59 12.61
N SER A 131 15.60 12.92 13.76
CA SER A 131 14.69 13.22 14.87
C SER A 131 14.97 14.55 15.61
N MET A 132 16.10 15.21 15.33
CA MET A 132 16.53 16.47 15.98
C MET A 132 16.43 17.70 15.05
N ILE A 133 15.23 17.95 14.52
CA ILE A 133 14.93 18.93 13.45
C ILE A 133 15.46 20.36 13.76
N ASP A 134 15.35 20.81 15.00
CA ASP A 134 15.66 22.21 15.37
C ASP A 134 17.16 22.51 15.49
N LEU A 135 18.01 21.50 15.63
CA LEU A 135 19.44 21.69 15.92
C LEU A 135 20.26 22.09 14.68
N CYS A 136 19.76 21.77 13.49
CA CYS A 136 20.48 21.95 12.23
C CYS A 136 19.67 22.76 11.21
N SER A 137 18.55 23.35 11.63
CA SER A 137 17.74 24.18 10.76
C SER A 137 18.50 25.45 10.37
N PRO A 138 18.37 25.92 9.11
CA PRO A 138 19.02 27.15 8.69
C PRO A 138 18.48 28.33 9.49
N HIS A 139 19.33 29.34 9.70
CA HIS A 139 18.92 30.58 10.36
C HIS A 139 17.76 31.24 9.59
N SER A 140 16.81 31.81 10.33
CA SER A 140 15.74 32.62 9.76
C SER A 140 15.34 33.74 10.72
N SER A 141 15.12 34.94 10.17
CA SER A 141 14.52 36.05 10.88
C SER A 141 13.00 36.06 10.75
N ALA A 142 12.31 36.74 11.67
CA ALA A 142 10.86 36.89 11.63
C ALA A 142 10.36 37.58 10.34
N ASP A 143 11.16 38.48 9.76
CA ASP A 143 10.83 39.15 8.50
C ASP A 143 10.95 38.20 7.31
N GLU A 144 12.01 37.37 7.26
CA GLU A 144 12.15 36.34 6.22
C GLU A 144 11.03 35.30 6.32
N ASP A 145 10.66 34.86 7.52
CA ASP A 145 9.55 33.93 7.72
C ASP A 145 8.20 34.55 7.31
N ALA A 146 7.99 35.85 7.55
CA ALA A 146 6.76 36.54 7.16
C ALA A 146 6.69 36.84 5.65
N THR A 147 7.83 36.98 4.98
CA THR A 147 7.89 37.26 3.54
C THR A 147 7.96 35.99 2.70
N LYS A 148 8.98 35.17 2.93
CA LYS A 148 9.28 33.96 2.15
C LYS A 148 8.60 32.71 2.70
N GLY A 149 8.17 32.73 3.96
CA GLY A 149 7.68 31.55 4.68
C GLY A 149 8.78 30.92 5.52
N LYS A 150 8.36 30.04 6.44
CA LYS A 150 9.29 29.29 7.28
C LYS A 150 10.04 28.24 6.48
N TRP A 151 11.20 27.84 6.99
CA TRP A 151 11.93 26.69 6.47
C TRP A 151 11.14 25.40 6.66
N VAL A 152 11.08 24.62 5.59
CA VAL A 152 10.51 23.27 5.53
C VAL A 152 11.62 22.32 5.17
N ARG A 153 11.85 21.30 6.00
CA ARG A 153 12.87 20.28 5.79
C ARG A 153 12.30 19.12 4.98
N VAL A 154 12.99 18.72 3.91
CA VAL A 154 12.79 17.41 3.28
C VAL A 154 13.41 16.36 4.20
N ASP A 155 12.60 15.51 4.85
CA ASP A 155 13.09 14.59 5.90
C ASP A 155 13.97 13.44 5.37
N ARG A 156 14.12 13.30 4.06
CA ARG A 156 15.02 12.33 3.44
C ARG A 156 16.45 12.87 3.38
N ASP A 157 17.39 12.09 3.88
CA ASP A 157 18.81 12.45 3.93
C ASP A 157 19.52 12.13 2.59
N LEU A 158 20.07 13.16 1.93
CA LEU A 158 20.87 13.00 0.71
C LEU A 158 22.07 12.07 0.91
N ASN A 159 22.60 12.04 2.13
CA ASN A 159 23.83 11.36 2.50
C ASN A 159 23.60 9.99 3.15
N LEU A 160 22.36 9.50 3.23
CA LEU A 160 21.96 8.31 4.00
C LEU A 160 22.88 7.09 3.79
N GLN A 161 23.40 6.90 2.57
CA GLN A 161 24.18 5.72 2.19
C GLN A 161 25.70 5.89 2.32
N ALA A 162 26.24 7.12 2.33
CA ALA A 162 27.69 7.32 2.18
C ALA A 162 28.27 8.61 2.79
N GLY A 163 27.46 9.44 3.44
CA GLY A 163 27.94 10.67 4.05
C GLY A 163 28.57 10.46 5.43
N MET A 164 29.56 11.28 5.75
CA MET A 164 30.12 11.40 7.10
C MET A 164 29.18 12.13 8.08
N TRP A 165 28.17 12.80 7.55
CA TRP A 165 27.12 13.53 8.27
C TRP A 165 25.85 13.54 7.42
N HIS A 166 24.72 13.85 8.06
CA HIS A 166 23.44 14.00 7.38
C HIS A 166 23.39 15.30 6.59
N LEU A 167 22.68 15.29 5.47
CA LEU A 167 22.56 16.42 4.56
C LEU A 167 21.11 16.55 4.09
N PHE A 168 20.45 17.63 4.50
CA PHE A 168 19.03 17.84 4.25
C PHE A 168 18.78 19.04 3.35
N ILE A 169 17.78 18.93 2.49
CA ILE A 169 17.27 20.04 1.68
C ILE A 169 16.22 20.77 2.51
N TYR A 170 16.30 22.10 2.50
CA TYR A 170 15.29 22.98 3.07
C TYR A 170 14.73 23.88 1.98
N TYR A 171 13.43 24.08 1.98
CA TYR A 171 12.79 25.08 1.12
C TYR A 171 11.85 25.98 1.92
N ARG A 172 11.46 27.11 1.33
CA ARG A 172 10.40 27.98 1.85
C ARG A 172 9.25 28.04 0.86
N ARG A 173 8.04 28.25 1.37
CA ARG A 173 6.84 28.51 0.57
C ARG A 173 5.98 29.56 1.24
N THR A 174 5.28 30.35 0.42
CA THR A 174 4.41 31.43 0.89
C THR A 174 3.16 31.54 0.02
N ARG A 175 2.07 32.06 0.60
CA ARG A 175 0.86 32.48 -0.12
C ARG A 175 0.91 33.93 -0.57
N ARG A 176 1.99 34.64 -0.25
CA ARG A 176 2.18 36.03 -0.68
C ARG A 176 2.24 36.11 -2.20
N ILE A 177 1.54 37.10 -2.74
CA ILE A 177 1.42 37.27 -4.19
C ILE A 177 2.53 38.12 -4.80
N ASP A 178 3.33 38.78 -3.95
CA ASP A 178 4.34 39.78 -4.30
C ASP A 178 5.78 39.25 -4.19
N VAL A 179 5.95 37.94 -4.02
CA VAL A 179 7.26 37.29 -3.85
C VAL A 179 7.61 36.50 -5.12
N PRO A 180 8.84 36.63 -5.66
CA PRO A 180 9.33 35.79 -6.75
C PRO A 180 9.28 34.30 -6.39
N LEU A 181 8.88 33.45 -7.34
CA LEU A 181 8.70 32.02 -7.12
C LEU A 181 9.64 31.18 -7.99
N ILE A 182 9.98 30.00 -7.49
CA ILE A 182 10.89 29.07 -8.15
C ILE A 182 10.17 28.38 -9.31
N THR A 183 10.74 28.55 -10.50
CA THR A 183 10.20 27.99 -11.74
C THR A 183 11.04 26.85 -12.29
N ASN A 184 12.36 26.83 -12.06
CA ASN A 184 13.23 25.78 -12.60
C ASN A 184 14.32 25.38 -11.62
N LEU A 185 14.85 24.18 -11.81
CA LEU A 185 15.94 23.59 -11.03
C LEU A 185 17.00 23.07 -11.99
N ALA A 186 18.26 23.10 -11.59
CA ALA A 186 19.36 22.49 -12.32
C ALA A 186 20.40 21.96 -11.35
N LEU A 187 21.07 20.87 -11.73
CA LEU A 187 22.12 20.26 -10.94
C LEU A 187 23.44 20.30 -11.71
N LEU A 188 24.40 21.11 -11.24
CA LEU A 188 25.59 21.46 -12.01
C LEU A 188 26.90 21.27 -11.23
N PRO A 189 27.97 20.75 -11.86
CA PRO A 189 29.31 20.72 -11.27
C PRO A 189 29.84 22.11 -10.92
N ALA A 190 30.80 22.18 -9.99
CA ALA A 190 31.38 23.42 -9.45
C ALA A 190 31.84 24.45 -10.52
N ASN A 191 32.41 23.97 -11.63
CA ASN A 191 33.01 24.81 -12.67
C ASN A 191 32.06 25.08 -13.85
N SER A 192 30.78 24.76 -13.71
CA SER A 192 29.80 25.01 -14.77
C SER A 192 29.46 26.50 -14.83
N PRO A 193 29.24 27.07 -16.04
CA PRO A 193 28.69 28.42 -16.15
C PRO A 193 27.29 28.48 -15.53
N GLU A 194 26.88 29.66 -15.11
CA GLU A 194 25.49 29.92 -14.71
C GLU A 194 24.53 29.53 -15.85
N PRO A 195 23.42 28.82 -15.56
CA PRO A 195 22.44 28.51 -16.59
C PRO A 195 21.86 29.77 -17.23
N LYS A 196 21.48 29.68 -18.50
CA LYS A 196 20.82 30.79 -19.19
C LYS A 196 19.41 30.99 -18.60
N PRO A 197 19.03 32.20 -18.15
CA PRO A 197 17.67 32.47 -17.68
C PRO A 197 16.62 32.26 -18.79
N SER A 198 15.44 31.79 -18.39
CA SER A 198 14.26 31.56 -19.24
C SER A 198 13.78 32.85 -19.89
N SER A 199 13.91 33.98 -19.20
CA SER A 199 13.68 35.33 -19.75
C SER A 199 14.42 36.40 -18.94
N SER A 200 14.35 37.66 -19.37
CA SER A 200 14.95 38.79 -18.66
C SER A 200 14.34 39.08 -17.28
N ALA A 201 13.17 38.49 -16.98
CA ALA A 201 12.50 38.61 -15.69
C ALA A 201 12.91 37.51 -14.68
N HIS A 202 13.81 36.60 -15.08
CA HIS A 202 14.24 35.49 -14.25
C HIS A 202 15.72 35.61 -13.87
N SER A 203 16.08 35.05 -12.72
CA SER A 203 17.47 34.95 -12.27
C SER A 203 17.74 33.60 -11.63
N TRP A 204 18.96 33.08 -11.86
CA TRP A 204 19.41 31.83 -11.25
C TRP A 204 20.13 32.12 -9.93
N ASN A 205 19.85 31.28 -8.93
CA ASN A 205 20.53 31.30 -7.65
C ASN A 205 21.22 29.95 -7.44
N ARG A 206 22.48 29.97 -7.02
CA ARG A 206 23.22 28.77 -6.63
C ARG A 206 23.05 28.54 -5.14
N VAL A 207 22.67 27.33 -4.74
CA VAL A 207 22.73 26.91 -3.34
C VAL A 207 24.20 26.83 -2.90
N GLU A 208 24.54 27.43 -1.77
CA GLU A 208 25.93 27.56 -1.32
C GLU A 208 26.59 26.20 -1.05
N ARG A 209 25.84 25.26 -0.46
CA ARG A 209 26.33 23.93 -0.10
C ARG A 209 26.13 22.94 -1.26
N SER A 210 27.15 22.12 -1.49
CA SER A 210 27.09 21.01 -2.44
C SER A 210 26.11 19.95 -1.98
N VAL A 211 25.32 19.35 -2.90
CA VAL A 211 24.48 18.17 -2.62
C VAL A 211 25.28 16.91 -2.28
N ARG A 212 26.62 16.98 -2.41
CA ARG A 212 27.61 15.92 -2.08
C ARG A 212 28.49 16.29 -0.88
N ASP A 213 28.15 17.34 -0.14
CA ASP A 213 28.90 17.74 1.06
C ASP A 213 28.90 16.60 2.08
N GLY A 214 30.08 16.17 2.55
CA GLY A 214 30.22 15.03 3.46
C GLY A 214 30.44 13.67 2.80
N VAL A 215 30.42 13.57 1.47
CA VAL A 215 30.74 12.34 0.74
C VAL A 215 32.22 12.34 0.36
N MET A 216 32.95 11.34 0.86
CA MET A 216 34.39 11.24 0.63
C MET A 216 34.73 11.06 -0.85
N ARG A 217 35.68 11.87 -1.35
CA ARG A 217 36.21 11.83 -2.74
C ARG A 217 35.17 12.08 -3.84
N ALA A 218 34.00 12.62 -3.52
CA ALA A 218 33.01 13.02 -4.50
C ALA A 218 33.27 14.46 -4.99
N PRO A 219 33.28 14.74 -6.30
CA PRO A 219 33.39 16.11 -6.80
C PRO A 219 32.12 16.89 -6.43
N SER A 220 32.29 18.16 -6.05
CA SER A 220 31.17 19.02 -5.66
C SER A 220 30.15 19.18 -6.78
N LEU A 221 28.89 19.15 -6.40
CA LEU A 221 27.74 19.28 -7.28
C LEU A 221 26.75 20.23 -6.62
N PHE A 222 26.30 21.25 -7.32
CA PHE A 222 25.50 22.34 -6.75
C PHE A 222 24.11 22.36 -7.35
N LEU A 223 23.12 22.50 -6.47
CA LEU A 223 21.74 22.78 -6.87
C LEU A 223 21.63 24.27 -7.23
N TRP A 224 21.05 24.53 -8.38
CA TRP A 224 20.65 25.85 -8.84
C TRP A 224 19.13 25.91 -8.94
N TYR A 225 18.55 27.04 -8.61
CA TYR A 225 17.13 27.29 -8.79
C TYR A 225 16.90 28.66 -9.45
N GLU A 226 15.98 28.68 -10.40
CA GLU A 226 15.57 29.89 -11.09
C GLU A 226 14.38 30.48 -10.37
N VAL A 227 14.46 31.76 -10.02
CA VAL A 227 13.31 32.53 -9.55
C VAL A 227 12.75 33.36 -10.70
N GLY A 228 11.44 33.29 -10.85
CA GLY A 228 10.68 33.97 -11.88
C GLY A 228 9.73 35.04 -11.32
N PRO A 229 8.74 35.48 -12.11
CA PRO A 229 7.76 36.48 -11.73
C PRO A 229 6.92 36.09 -10.50
N THR A 230 6.34 37.10 -9.84
CA THR A 230 5.52 36.92 -8.63
C THR A 230 4.15 36.31 -8.95
N LEU A 231 3.45 35.74 -7.95
CA LEU A 231 2.11 35.15 -8.18
C LEU A 231 1.11 36.15 -8.79
N ARG A 232 1.30 37.46 -8.56
CA ARG A 232 0.52 38.54 -9.16
C ARG A 232 0.72 38.66 -10.67
N ASP A 233 1.91 38.33 -11.15
CA ASP A 233 2.35 38.53 -12.54
C ASP A 233 2.23 37.25 -13.38
N ILE A 234 2.11 36.08 -12.76
CA ILE A 234 1.80 34.81 -13.43
C ILE A 234 0.28 34.62 -13.59
N GLY A 235 -0.16 34.41 -14.83
CA GLY A 235 -1.53 33.96 -15.13
C GLY A 235 -1.81 32.53 -14.66
N GLY A 236 -3.03 32.04 -14.89
CA GLY A 236 -3.46 30.68 -14.47
C GLY A 236 -2.51 29.56 -14.94
N ASP A 237 -2.06 29.62 -16.19
CA ASP A 237 -1.11 28.66 -16.76
C ASP A 237 0.28 28.73 -16.11
N GLY A 238 0.65 29.89 -15.57
CA GLY A 238 1.90 30.10 -14.86
C GLY A 238 1.97 29.33 -13.53
N LYS A 239 0.83 29.14 -12.85
CA LYS A 239 0.77 28.36 -11.60
C LYS A 239 1.11 26.89 -11.81
N ALA A 240 0.71 26.30 -12.92
CA ALA A 240 1.00 24.89 -13.23
C ALA A 240 2.50 24.63 -13.43
N ASN A 241 3.27 25.66 -13.81
CA ASN A 241 4.71 25.55 -14.06
C ASN A 241 5.57 25.78 -12.81
N LEU A 242 4.99 26.24 -11.70
CA LEU A 242 5.72 26.47 -10.46
C LEU A 242 6.21 25.15 -9.85
N ILE A 243 7.41 25.16 -9.30
CA ILE A 243 7.85 24.08 -8.42
C ILE A 243 7.09 24.22 -7.09
N THR A 244 6.35 23.18 -6.70
CA THR A 244 5.49 23.21 -5.51
C THR A 244 6.01 22.34 -4.37
N GLU A 245 6.84 21.34 -4.68
CA GLU A 245 7.36 20.40 -3.69
C GLU A 245 8.70 19.81 -4.13
N LEU A 246 9.57 19.51 -3.16
CA LEU A 246 10.82 18.78 -3.36
C LEU A 246 10.79 17.48 -2.55
N ASP A 247 11.37 16.44 -3.12
CA ASP A 247 11.49 15.15 -2.46
C ASP A 247 12.74 14.41 -2.93
N ILE A 248 13.14 13.37 -2.22
CA ILE A 248 14.29 12.53 -2.55
C ILE A 248 13.80 11.11 -2.77
N VAL A 249 14.34 10.44 -3.79
CA VAL A 249 14.08 9.02 -4.05
C VAL A 249 15.41 8.30 -4.08
N TYR A 250 15.47 7.14 -3.40
CA TYR A 250 16.64 6.28 -3.36
C TYR A 250 16.50 5.17 -4.40
N GLY A 251 17.57 4.94 -5.15
CA GLY A 251 17.69 3.90 -6.16
C GLY A 251 17.25 4.29 -7.56
N ASP A 252 17.05 3.28 -8.41
CA ASP A 252 16.94 3.44 -9.85
C ASP A 252 15.48 3.50 -10.35
N GLY A 253 14.52 3.19 -9.47
CA GLY A 253 13.09 3.24 -9.77
C GLY A 253 12.59 4.63 -10.18
N PRO A 254 11.37 4.74 -10.76
CA PRO A 254 10.74 6.01 -11.09
C PRO A 254 10.61 6.94 -9.88
N ALA A 255 10.42 8.23 -10.14
CA ALA A 255 9.98 9.17 -9.11
C ALA A 255 8.56 8.81 -8.61
N TRP A 256 8.20 9.34 -7.44
CA TRP A 256 6.83 9.23 -6.94
C TRP A 256 5.82 9.81 -7.94
N TYR A 257 4.58 9.31 -7.96
CA TYR A 257 3.57 9.81 -8.90
C TYR A 257 3.41 11.34 -8.79
N GLY A 258 3.43 12.01 -9.96
CA GLY A 258 3.35 13.48 -10.06
C GLY A 258 4.67 14.20 -9.79
N PHE A 259 5.77 13.49 -9.56
CA PHE A 259 7.11 14.05 -9.44
C PHE A 259 7.98 13.64 -10.63
N ASP A 260 8.92 14.51 -10.97
CA ASP A 260 9.97 14.26 -11.95
C ASP A 260 11.33 14.13 -11.25
N LYS A 261 12.21 13.28 -11.79
CA LYS A 261 13.62 13.28 -11.41
C LYS A 261 14.31 14.51 -12.00
N LEU A 262 15.13 15.17 -11.20
CA LEU A 262 15.89 16.32 -11.67
C LEU A 262 16.87 15.90 -12.79
N GLU A 263 16.86 16.65 -13.88
CA GLU A 263 17.79 16.47 -15.00
C GLU A 263 19.23 16.81 -14.58
N GLY A 264 20.21 16.15 -15.19
CA GLY A 264 21.64 16.30 -14.85
C GLY A 264 22.22 15.14 -14.03
N GLY A 265 21.39 14.16 -13.66
CA GLY A 265 21.82 12.93 -12.99
C GLY A 265 21.54 12.91 -11.49
N PRO A 266 21.89 11.81 -10.79
CA PRO A 266 21.62 11.68 -9.38
C PRO A 266 22.51 12.61 -8.54
N THR A 267 21.98 13.05 -7.39
CA THR A 267 22.75 13.80 -6.40
C THR A 267 23.91 12.94 -5.87
N MET A 268 23.70 11.62 -5.76
CA MET A 268 24.72 10.64 -5.45
C MET A 268 24.63 9.44 -6.39
N GLU A 269 25.75 9.10 -7.02
CA GLU A 269 25.86 7.96 -7.94
C GLU A 269 26.01 6.63 -7.19
N ALA A 270 25.44 5.58 -7.75
CA ALA A 270 25.63 4.20 -7.31
C ALA A 270 27.13 3.82 -7.32
N SER A 271 27.53 2.92 -6.42
CA SER A 271 28.88 2.34 -6.45
C SER A 271 28.95 1.15 -7.42
N SER A 272 30.14 0.86 -7.94
CA SER A 272 30.39 -0.33 -8.77
C SER A 272 30.29 -1.67 -8.00
N GLY A 273 30.15 -1.63 -6.67
CA GLY A 273 29.92 -2.79 -5.81
C GLY A 273 28.64 -2.64 -4.98
N PRO A 274 28.25 -3.68 -4.22
CA PRO A 274 27.04 -3.65 -3.39
C PRO A 274 27.11 -2.56 -2.31
N GLY A 275 25.98 -1.94 -2.01
CA GLY A 275 25.81 -1.09 -0.82
C GLY A 275 25.49 0.39 -1.07
N ARG A 276 25.66 0.91 -2.29
CA ARG A 276 25.23 2.28 -2.62
C ARG A 276 24.46 2.33 -3.93
N SER A 277 23.20 2.71 -3.83
CA SER A 277 22.28 2.99 -4.94
C SER A 277 22.26 4.48 -5.24
N ASN A 278 21.76 4.84 -6.43
CA ASN A 278 21.57 6.25 -6.80
C ASN A 278 20.69 7.00 -5.79
N VAL A 279 20.89 8.31 -5.66
CA VAL A 279 19.98 9.19 -4.92
C VAL A 279 19.55 10.31 -5.84
N TRP A 280 18.24 10.50 -5.97
CA TRP A 280 17.65 11.46 -6.90
C TRP A 280 16.96 12.56 -6.13
N LEU A 281 17.27 13.81 -6.47
CA LEU A 281 16.38 14.91 -6.18
C LEU A 281 15.21 14.83 -7.15
N THR A 282 14.00 14.87 -6.61
CA THR A 282 12.76 14.89 -7.37
C THR A 282 11.97 16.14 -7.00
N TYR A 283 11.13 16.60 -7.93
CA TYR A 283 10.32 17.78 -7.74
C TYR A 283 8.94 17.61 -8.35
N ARG A 284 7.95 18.34 -7.84
CA ARG A 284 6.61 18.43 -8.43
C ARG A 284 6.37 19.82 -8.99
N ARG A 285 5.80 19.88 -10.19
CA ARG A 285 5.24 21.10 -10.77
C ARG A 285 3.74 21.14 -10.56
N GLY A 286 3.19 22.27 -10.12
CA GLY A 286 1.75 22.40 -9.91
C GLY A 286 1.14 21.30 -9.03
N VAL A 287 -0.10 20.92 -9.35
CA VAL A 287 -0.93 19.96 -8.62
C VAL A 287 -1.25 18.76 -9.52
N HIS A 288 -0.88 17.57 -9.07
CA HIS A 288 -1.07 16.30 -9.77
C HIS A 288 -1.77 15.28 -8.86
N PRO A 289 -3.10 15.39 -8.68
CA PRO A 289 -3.83 14.40 -7.90
C PRO A 289 -3.77 13.04 -8.60
N PRO A 290 -3.55 11.93 -7.86
CA PRO A 290 -3.60 10.59 -8.44
C PRO A 290 -5.02 10.28 -8.94
N PRO A 291 -5.19 9.67 -10.12
CA PRO A 291 -6.50 9.24 -10.59
C PRO A 291 -7.04 8.14 -9.66
N LYS A 292 -8.33 8.24 -9.32
CA LYS A 292 -9.02 7.24 -8.50
C LYS A 292 -9.43 6.04 -9.34
N ALA A 293 -9.46 4.86 -8.73
CA ALA A 293 -10.07 3.69 -9.35
C ALA A 293 -11.59 3.86 -9.46
N GLU A 294 -12.14 3.38 -10.57
CA GLU A 294 -13.58 3.19 -10.68
C GLU A 294 -14.06 2.14 -9.67
N PRO A 295 -15.31 2.22 -9.18
CA PRO A 295 -15.88 1.16 -8.36
C PRO A 295 -15.80 -0.19 -9.09
N LEU A 296 -15.42 -1.25 -8.38
CA LEU A 296 -15.32 -2.57 -9.01
C LEU A 296 -16.69 -3.06 -9.47
N HIS A 297 -16.79 -3.43 -10.73
CA HIS A 297 -18.02 -3.93 -11.33
C HIS A 297 -17.71 -5.08 -12.30
N MET A 298 -18.68 -5.97 -12.47
CA MET A 298 -18.64 -6.95 -13.55
C MET A 298 -18.94 -6.27 -14.88
N SER A 299 -18.53 -6.91 -15.97
CA SER A 299 -19.01 -6.55 -17.30
C SER A 299 -20.52 -6.87 -17.44
N ARG A 300 -21.16 -6.32 -18.48
CA ARG A 300 -22.59 -6.56 -18.75
C ARG A 300 -22.92 -8.03 -19.03
N ASP A 301 -21.97 -8.81 -19.52
CA ASP A 301 -22.04 -10.27 -19.68
C ASP A 301 -21.66 -11.06 -18.41
N GLY A 302 -21.50 -10.37 -17.27
CA GLY A 302 -21.31 -11.01 -15.96
C GLY A 302 -19.92 -11.60 -15.76
N ARG A 303 -18.89 -10.99 -16.36
CA ARG A 303 -17.49 -11.42 -16.22
C ARG A 303 -16.67 -10.44 -15.38
N PHE A 304 -15.70 -11.00 -14.67
CA PHE A 304 -14.72 -10.26 -13.89
C PHE A 304 -13.43 -11.07 -13.76
N LYS A 305 -12.28 -10.46 -13.99
CA LYS A 305 -10.99 -11.15 -13.93
C LYS A 305 -10.07 -10.53 -12.88
N ILE A 306 -9.51 -11.38 -12.02
CA ILE A 306 -8.50 -11.00 -11.02
C ILE A 306 -7.18 -11.65 -11.38
N MET A 307 -6.10 -10.87 -11.42
CA MET A 307 -4.74 -11.40 -11.51
C MET A 307 -4.05 -11.26 -10.15
N GLN A 308 -3.59 -12.37 -9.60
CA GLN A 308 -2.83 -12.41 -8.36
C GLN A 308 -1.33 -12.30 -8.68
N VAL A 309 -0.67 -11.33 -8.03
CA VAL A 309 0.77 -11.10 -8.13
C VAL A 309 1.36 -11.27 -6.74
N ALA A 310 2.19 -12.30 -6.56
CA ALA A 310 2.78 -12.62 -5.26
C ALA A 310 4.29 -12.33 -5.27
N ASP A 311 4.78 -11.81 -4.14
CA ASP A 311 6.20 -11.81 -3.76
C ASP A 311 7.11 -11.08 -4.78
N LEU A 312 6.87 -9.78 -4.99
CA LEU A 312 7.69 -8.98 -5.90
C LEU A 312 9.13 -8.79 -5.39
N HIS A 313 9.30 -8.68 -4.06
CA HIS A 313 10.60 -8.51 -3.41
C HIS A 313 11.43 -7.38 -4.03
N PHE A 314 10.84 -6.22 -4.27
CA PHE A 314 11.59 -5.12 -4.83
C PHE A 314 12.48 -4.43 -3.78
N SER A 315 13.75 -4.25 -4.11
CA SER A 315 14.70 -3.39 -3.38
C SER A 315 14.63 -1.95 -3.89
N ILE A 316 15.36 -1.01 -3.30
CA ILE A 316 15.52 0.34 -3.91
C ILE A 316 16.31 0.29 -5.24
N SER A 317 17.26 -0.64 -5.35
CA SER A 317 18.07 -0.82 -6.56
C SER A 317 17.33 -1.60 -7.64
N SER A 318 18.02 -1.89 -8.75
CA SER A 318 17.49 -2.78 -9.80
C SER A 318 17.38 -4.26 -9.37
N GLY A 319 17.93 -4.63 -8.21
CA GLY A 319 17.86 -5.99 -7.67
C GLY A 319 18.73 -7.01 -8.41
N ALA A 320 19.23 -8.02 -7.69
CA ALA A 320 19.89 -9.17 -8.29
C ALA A 320 18.85 -10.26 -8.58
N CYS A 321 18.90 -10.89 -9.74
CA CYS A 321 17.97 -11.99 -10.01
C CYS A 321 18.33 -13.21 -9.16
N ARG A 322 17.30 -13.79 -8.55
CA ARG A 322 17.40 -15.01 -7.77
C ARG A 322 17.00 -16.19 -8.65
N ASP A 323 17.89 -17.18 -8.69
CA ASP A 323 17.70 -18.46 -9.37
C ASP A 323 17.29 -18.37 -10.86
N PRO A 324 17.85 -17.44 -11.67
CA PRO A 324 17.45 -17.37 -13.08
C PRO A 324 18.07 -18.53 -13.87
N ALA A 325 17.34 -19.05 -14.86
CA ALA A 325 17.88 -20.05 -15.77
C ALA A 325 18.98 -19.48 -16.69
N GLU A 326 18.85 -18.20 -17.04
CA GLU A 326 19.76 -17.46 -17.92
C GLU A 326 20.18 -16.12 -17.27
N PRO A 327 21.33 -15.54 -17.64
CA PRO A 327 21.71 -14.22 -17.15
C PRO A 327 20.63 -13.15 -17.42
N CYS A 328 20.40 -12.28 -16.43
CA CYS A 328 19.40 -11.21 -16.51
C CYS A 328 20.05 -9.80 -16.57
N PRO A 329 20.65 -9.41 -17.71
CA PRO A 329 21.29 -8.10 -17.84
C PRO A 329 20.29 -6.95 -17.60
N GLY A 330 20.64 -6.02 -16.73
CA GLY A 330 19.76 -4.89 -16.38
C GLY A 330 18.94 -5.09 -15.10
N GLY A 331 19.10 -6.21 -14.40
CA GLY A 331 18.59 -6.41 -13.04
C GLY A 331 17.18 -6.99 -12.95
N ALA A 332 16.86 -7.51 -11.77
CA ALA A 332 15.62 -8.23 -11.50
C ALA A 332 14.36 -7.38 -11.71
N TYR A 333 14.38 -6.11 -11.29
CA TYR A 333 13.25 -5.20 -11.42
C TYR A 333 12.78 -5.05 -12.87
N ASN A 334 13.71 -4.88 -13.82
CA ASN A 334 13.36 -4.69 -15.23
C ASN A 334 12.77 -5.96 -15.85
N TYR A 335 13.31 -7.13 -15.49
CA TYR A 335 12.79 -8.42 -15.94
C TYR A 335 11.40 -8.69 -15.37
N THR A 336 11.21 -8.51 -14.05
CA THR A 336 9.92 -8.66 -13.40
C THR A 336 8.88 -7.70 -13.97
N SER A 337 9.23 -6.41 -14.13
CA SER A 337 8.29 -5.40 -14.65
C SER A 337 7.89 -5.70 -16.10
N SER A 338 8.85 -6.13 -16.93
CA SER A 338 8.57 -6.53 -18.31
C SER A 338 7.68 -7.78 -18.40
N LEU A 339 7.93 -8.76 -17.53
CA LEU A 339 7.12 -9.98 -17.44
C LEU A 339 5.70 -9.66 -16.94
N LEU A 340 5.57 -8.86 -15.89
CA LEU A 340 4.29 -8.40 -15.36
C LEU A 340 3.52 -7.61 -16.43
N GLY A 341 4.16 -6.64 -17.08
CA GLY A 341 3.55 -5.83 -18.13
C GLY A 341 2.99 -6.66 -19.29
N ARG A 342 3.78 -7.59 -19.84
CA ARG A 342 3.32 -8.49 -20.91
C ARG A 342 2.15 -9.37 -20.47
N THR A 343 2.19 -9.86 -19.23
CA THR A 343 1.10 -10.72 -18.70
C THR A 343 -0.18 -9.91 -18.49
N LEU A 344 -0.08 -8.67 -18.02
CA LEU A 344 -1.23 -7.75 -17.92
C LEU A 344 -1.83 -7.46 -19.30
N ASP A 345 -1.00 -7.27 -20.33
CA ASP A 345 -1.45 -7.04 -21.70
C ASP A 345 -2.15 -8.26 -22.31
N GLN A 346 -1.67 -9.47 -21.98
CA GLN A 346 -2.27 -10.74 -22.38
C GLN A 346 -3.60 -10.99 -21.66
N GLU A 347 -3.63 -10.82 -20.34
CA GLU A 347 -4.76 -11.26 -19.52
C GLU A 347 -5.85 -10.21 -19.36
N LYS A 348 -5.50 -8.92 -19.40
CA LYS A 348 -6.41 -7.77 -19.24
C LYS A 348 -7.34 -7.92 -18.01
N PRO A 349 -6.78 -8.07 -16.80
CA PRO A 349 -7.59 -8.23 -15.59
C PRO A 349 -8.37 -6.95 -15.26
N ASN A 350 -9.52 -7.11 -14.61
CA ASN A 350 -10.29 -6.00 -14.04
C ASN A 350 -9.71 -5.53 -12.69
N LEU A 351 -8.97 -6.40 -12.01
CA LEU A 351 -8.32 -6.13 -10.72
C LEU A 351 -7.00 -6.89 -10.63
N VAL A 352 -5.97 -6.24 -10.09
CA VAL A 352 -4.75 -6.92 -9.64
C VAL A 352 -4.74 -7.00 -8.11
N VAL A 353 -4.44 -8.17 -7.56
CA VAL A 353 -4.24 -8.36 -6.13
C VAL A 353 -2.79 -8.72 -5.84
N PHE A 354 -2.09 -7.83 -5.15
CA PHE A 354 -0.74 -8.04 -4.66
C PHE A 354 -0.77 -8.78 -3.31
N THR A 355 -0.25 -10.01 -3.25
CA THR A 355 -0.39 -10.88 -2.06
C THR A 355 0.83 -10.88 -1.14
N GLY A 356 1.33 -9.69 -0.78
CA GLY A 356 2.42 -9.50 0.18
C GLY A 356 3.82 -9.56 -0.40
N ASP A 357 4.80 -9.13 0.39
CA ASP A 357 6.23 -9.02 0.06
C ASP A 357 6.48 -8.25 -1.23
N GLN A 358 5.89 -7.05 -1.30
CA GLN A 358 6.18 -6.10 -2.37
C GLN A 358 7.59 -5.50 -2.18
N LEU A 359 7.99 -5.30 -0.94
CA LEU A 359 9.30 -4.86 -0.52
C LEU A 359 10.15 -6.10 -0.17
N ASN A 360 11.43 -6.09 -0.56
CA ASN A 360 12.31 -7.22 -0.29
C ASN A 360 12.70 -7.40 1.20
N GLY A 361 12.71 -6.31 1.97
CA GLY A 361 13.33 -6.30 3.30
C GLY A 361 14.84 -6.59 3.26
N GLN A 362 15.34 -7.26 4.29
CA GLN A 362 16.70 -7.83 4.36
C GLN A 362 17.84 -6.83 4.14
N GLY A 363 17.69 -5.59 4.61
CA GLY A 363 18.66 -4.52 4.49
C GLY A 363 18.74 -3.88 3.10
N THR A 364 17.79 -4.16 2.22
CA THR A 364 17.77 -3.67 0.83
C THR A 364 16.71 -2.60 0.56
N VAL A 365 15.87 -2.32 1.57
CA VAL A 365 14.79 -1.33 1.49
C VAL A 365 15.05 -0.18 2.45
N LEU A 366 15.99 0.69 2.09
CA LEU A 366 16.34 1.87 2.93
C LEU A 366 15.19 2.86 3.12
N ASP A 367 14.27 2.91 2.15
CA ASP A 367 13.08 3.77 2.16
C ASP A 367 11.95 3.06 1.43
N ALA A 368 10.89 2.73 2.17
CA ALA A 368 9.70 2.06 1.64
C ALA A 368 9.08 2.86 0.48
N LYS A 369 9.03 4.19 0.58
CA LYS A 369 8.42 5.05 -0.46
C LYS A 369 9.09 4.86 -1.83
N SER A 370 10.41 4.75 -1.87
CA SER A 370 11.17 4.55 -3.10
C SER A 370 10.83 3.22 -3.79
N VAL A 371 10.48 2.18 -3.02
CA VAL A 371 10.00 0.90 -3.57
C VAL A 371 8.51 1.00 -3.94
N LEU A 372 7.69 1.64 -3.12
CA LEU A 372 6.27 1.84 -3.39
C LEU A 372 6.03 2.67 -4.66
N ALA A 373 6.96 3.57 -5.01
CA ALA A 373 6.91 4.35 -6.25
C ALA A 373 6.96 3.47 -7.52
N LYS A 374 7.50 2.25 -7.43
CA LYS A 374 7.76 1.39 -8.60
C LYS A 374 6.90 0.13 -8.67
N PHE A 375 6.51 -0.48 -7.56
CA PHE A 375 5.82 -1.78 -7.59
C PHE A 375 4.48 -1.77 -8.34
N ALA A 376 3.68 -0.71 -8.17
CA ALA A 376 2.37 -0.57 -8.79
C ALA A 376 2.41 0.12 -10.17
N ARG A 377 3.60 0.39 -10.72
CA ARG A 377 3.74 1.17 -11.96
C ARG A 377 3.05 0.51 -13.15
N GLU A 378 3.28 -0.80 -13.33
CA GLU A 378 2.75 -1.55 -14.47
C GLU A 378 1.22 -1.61 -14.50
N VAL A 379 0.58 -1.65 -13.33
CA VAL A 379 -0.88 -1.65 -13.20
C VAL A 379 -1.46 -0.23 -13.32
N ALA A 380 -0.77 0.76 -12.76
CA ALA A 380 -1.18 2.16 -12.83
C ALA A 380 -1.16 2.70 -14.28
N ASP A 381 -0.11 2.38 -15.05
CA ASP A 381 0.02 2.82 -16.45
C ASP A 381 -1.07 2.23 -17.35
N ARG A 382 -1.59 1.05 -16.99
CA ARG A 382 -2.69 0.38 -17.67
C ARG A 382 -4.06 0.75 -17.11
N LYS A 383 -4.13 1.63 -16.12
CA LYS A 383 -5.36 2.05 -15.44
C LYS A 383 -6.12 0.90 -14.79
N ILE A 384 -5.39 -0.12 -14.35
CA ILE A 384 -5.97 -1.31 -13.71
C ILE A 384 -6.08 -1.03 -12.20
N PRO A 385 -7.29 -1.10 -11.61
CA PRO A 385 -7.44 -1.05 -10.17
C PRO A 385 -6.63 -2.14 -9.48
N TRP A 386 -6.07 -1.84 -8.31
CA TRP A 386 -5.28 -2.81 -7.57
C TRP A 386 -5.51 -2.75 -6.06
N ALA A 387 -5.36 -3.91 -5.43
CA ALA A 387 -5.44 -4.12 -3.99
C ALA A 387 -4.19 -4.85 -3.51
N VAL A 388 -3.91 -4.77 -2.20
CA VAL A 388 -2.70 -5.34 -1.59
C VAL A 388 -2.99 -5.87 -0.19
N VAL A 389 -2.29 -6.94 0.18
CA VAL A 389 -2.09 -7.36 1.58
C VAL A 389 -0.60 -7.29 1.89
N PHE A 390 -0.25 -7.03 3.15
CA PHE A 390 1.14 -7.03 3.59
C PHE A 390 1.68 -8.45 3.76
N GLY A 391 2.96 -8.61 3.48
CA GLY A 391 3.76 -9.77 3.82
C GLY A 391 4.77 -9.50 4.92
N ASN A 392 5.54 -10.53 5.29
CA ASN A 392 6.47 -10.45 6.41
C ASN A 392 7.69 -9.57 6.11
N HIS A 393 8.08 -9.41 4.84
CA HIS A 393 9.21 -8.57 4.46
C HIS A 393 8.86 -7.08 4.33
N ASP A 394 7.56 -6.75 4.22
CA ASP A 394 7.15 -5.40 3.84
C ASP A 394 7.56 -4.32 4.84
N ASP A 395 7.68 -4.64 6.13
CA ASP A 395 8.15 -3.74 7.18
C ASP A 395 9.41 -4.21 7.91
N GLU A 396 10.13 -5.19 7.35
CA GLU A 396 11.36 -5.75 7.97
C GLU A 396 12.46 -4.68 8.12
N ASP A 397 12.62 -3.83 7.11
CA ASP A 397 13.60 -2.74 7.09
C ASP A 397 13.03 -1.40 7.59
N ALA A 398 11.83 -1.40 8.20
CA ALA A 398 11.20 -0.17 8.65
C ALA A 398 12.12 0.60 9.63
N ARG A 399 12.35 1.87 9.34
CA ARG A 399 13.15 2.79 10.18
C ARG A 399 12.23 3.81 10.85
N GLU A 400 12.64 5.06 10.89
CA GLU A 400 11.80 6.19 11.32
C GLU A 400 10.55 6.35 10.43
N THR A 401 10.60 5.83 9.20
CA THR A 401 9.49 5.74 8.24
C THR A 401 9.46 4.35 7.62
N GLY A 402 8.29 3.90 7.16
CA GLY A 402 8.15 2.62 6.45
C GLY A 402 7.39 1.54 7.23
N TRP A 403 6.78 1.90 8.36
CA TRP A 403 5.80 1.03 9.02
C TRP A 403 4.59 0.81 8.12
N ARG A 404 3.93 -0.34 8.25
CA ARG A 404 2.73 -0.70 7.45
C ARG A 404 1.67 0.41 7.42
N SER A 405 1.44 1.09 8.54
CA SER A 405 0.53 2.23 8.65
C SER A 405 0.94 3.45 7.80
N ASP A 406 2.23 3.74 7.68
CA ASP A 406 2.74 4.79 6.80
C ASP A 406 2.67 4.36 5.34
N GLN A 407 2.97 3.08 5.07
CA GLN A 407 2.87 2.51 3.72
C GLN A 407 1.44 2.55 3.20
N VAL A 408 0.43 2.28 4.02
CA VAL A 408 -0.98 2.42 3.59
C VAL A 408 -1.28 3.83 3.11
N LYS A 409 -0.84 4.86 3.84
CA LYS A 409 -1.06 6.26 3.43
C LYS A 409 -0.38 6.57 2.10
N LEU A 410 0.84 6.06 1.92
CA LEU A 410 1.57 6.17 0.65
C LEU A 410 0.82 5.46 -0.49
N MET A 411 0.38 4.22 -0.27
CA MET A 411 -0.34 3.42 -1.26
C MET A 411 -1.70 4.01 -1.61
N GLN A 412 -2.41 4.65 -0.67
CA GLN A 412 -3.64 5.39 -0.95
C GLN A 412 -3.41 6.63 -1.83
N GLY A 413 -2.19 7.19 -1.80
CA GLY A 413 -1.77 8.30 -2.65
C GLY A 413 -1.30 7.88 -4.05
N LEU A 414 -1.43 6.60 -4.43
CA LEU A 414 -1.02 6.09 -5.74
C LEU A 414 -2.24 5.92 -6.69
N PRO A 415 -2.02 6.06 -8.01
CA PRO A 415 -3.06 5.86 -9.02
C PRO A 415 -3.77 4.51 -8.90
N TYR A 416 -5.11 4.53 -9.02
CA TYR A 416 -5.97 3.34 -9.07
C TYR A 416 -5.87 2.39 -7.86
N SER A 417 -5.36 2.88 -6.73
CA SER A 417 -5.29 2.14 -5.48
C SER A 417 -6.66 1.95 -4.84
N LEU A 418 -6.94 0.73 -4.37
CA LEU A 418 -8.13 0.39 -3.57
C LEU A 418 -7.80 0.10 -2.10
N VAL A 419 -6.56 0.39 -1.68
CA VAL A 419 -6.03 0.05 -0.35
C VAL A 419 -6.73 0.84 0.75
N LYS A 420 -7.10 0.16 1.82
CA LYS A 420 -7.70 0.77 3.02
C LYS A 420 -6.91 0.36 4.26
N ALA A 421 -6.82 1.25 5.24
CA ALA A 421 -6.13 0.95 6.50
C ALA A 421 -6.85 -0.13 7.33
N GLY A 422 -8.18 -0.21 7.20
CA GLY A 422 -9.01 -1.06 8.05
C GLY A 422 -9.26 -0.46 9.44
N PRO A 423 -10.02 -1.18 10.28
CA PRO A 423 -10.30 -0.76 11.65
C PRO A 423 -9.02 -0.76 12.51
N THR A 424 -8.84 0.27 13.33
CA THR A 424 -7.64 0.43 14.19
C THR A 424 -7.62 -0.49 15.41
N ASP A 425 -8.75 -1.11 15.73
CA ASP A 425 -8.95 -2.04 16.86
C ASP A 425 -8.84 -3.52 16.45
N VAL A 426 -8.61 -3.80 15.16
CA VAL A 426 -8.34 -5.13 14.60
C VAL A 426 -6.82 -5.31 14.43
N HIS A 427 -6.31 -6.52 14.68
CA HIS A 427 -4.87 -6.80 14.57
C HIS A 427 -4.36 -6.61 13.14
N GLY A 428 -3.16 -6.05 13.00
CA GLY A 428 -2.56 -5.74 11.71
C GLY A 428 -3.10 -4.45 11.07
N VAL A 429 -2.62 -4.13 9.87
CA VAL A 429 -3.05 -2.97 9.10
C VAL A 429 -3.38 -3.44 7.68
N GLY A 430 -4.45 -2.92 7.09
CA GLY A 430 -4.88 -3.36 5.76
C GLY A 430 -5.90 -4.50 5.81
N ASN A 431 -6.69 -4.59 6.88
CA ASN A 431 -7.87 -5.46 6.92
C ASN A 431 -9.06 -4.73 6.28
N TYR A 432 -9.53 -5.17 5.11
CA TYR A 432 -10.64 -4.50 4.42
C TYR A 432 -11.42 -5.42 3.48
N VAL A 433 -12.59 -4.94 3.07
CA VAL A 433 -13.49 -5.61 2.12
C VAL A 433 -13.69 -4.76 0.88
N LEU A 434 -13.62 -5.39 -0.29
CA LEU A 434 -14.04 -4.82 -1.57
C LEU A 434 -15.21 -5.62 -2.14
N LYS A 435 -16.12 -4.93 -2.81
CA LYS A 435 -17.35 -5.50 -3.39
C LYS A 435 -17.28 -5.31 -4.90
N VAL A 436 -17.59 -6.35 -5.67
CA VAL A 436 -17.78 -6.25 -7.11
C VAL A 436 -19.27 -6.21 -7.39
N LEU A 437 -19.71 -5.16 -8.06
CA LEU A 437 -21.13 -4.88 -8.29
C LEU A 437 -21.58 -5.32 -9.69
N SER A 438 -22.89 -5.48 -9.86
CA SER A 438 -23.50 -5.75 -11.16
C SER A 438 -23.44 -4.52 -12.07
N ALA A 439 -23.38 -4.78 -13.38
CA ALA A 439 -23.29 -3.73 -14.39
C ALA A 439 -24.63 -2.97 -14.60
N ASP A 440 -25.74 -3.56 -14.20
CA ASP A 440 -27.05 -2.94 -14.32
C ASP A 440 -27.29 -1.90 -13.21
N ALA A 441 -28.39 -1.15 -13.33
CA ALA A 441 -28.70 -0.05 -12.44
C ALA A 441 -28.93 -0.48 -10.97
N SER A 442 -29.19 -1.77 -10.69
CA SER A 442 -29.36 -2.27 -9.31
C SER A 442 -28.07 -2.20 -8.49
N ARG A 443 -26.90 -2.21 -9.14
CA ARG A 443 -25.58 -2.26 -8.49
C ARG A 443 -25.48 -3.38 -7.45
N THR A 444 -26.12 -4.52 -7.73
CA THR A 444 -26.18 -5.66 -6.83
C THR A 444 -24.77 -6.20 -6.58
N GLN A 445 -24.41 -6.49 -5.31
CA GLN A 445 -23.13 -7.10 -5.00
C GLN A 445 -23.10 -8.54 -5.52
N LEU A 446 -22.17 -8.85 -6.42
CA LEU A 446 -22.04 -10.17 -7.08
C LEU A 446 -20.80 -10.94 -6.65
N LEU A 447 -19.81 -10.27 -6.05
CA LEU A 447 -18.61 -10.90 -5.50
C LEU A 447 -18.11 -10.11 -4.28
N THR A 448 -17.57 -10.82 -3.29
CA THR A 448 -16.92 -10.23 -2.11
C THR A 448 -15.45 -10.58 -2.08
N LEU A 449 -14.59 -9.58 -1.85
CA LEU A 449 -13.14 -9.77 -1.73
C LEU A 449 -12.70 -9.31 -0.34
N TYR A 450 -12.11 -10.23 0.43
CA TYR A 450 -11.58 -9.98 1.77
C TYR A 450 -10.06 -9.88 1.73
N PHE A 451 -9.49 -8.89 2.39
CA PHE A 451 -8.05 -8.66 2.50
C PHE A 451 -7.69 -8.60 3.97
N LEU A 452 -6.78 -9.46 4.42
CA LEU A 452 -6.36 -9.54 5.82
C LEU A 452 -4.83 -9.43 5.93
N ASP A 453 -4.38 -8.80 7.01
CA ASP A 453 -2.96 -8.74 7.36
C ASP A 453 -2.58 -9.94 8.24
N SER A 454 -1.82 -10.89 7.68
CA SER A 454 -1.35 -12.08 8.40
C SER A 454 -0.17 -11.82 9.34
N GLY A 455 0.26 -10.57 9.50
CA GLY A 455 1.38 -10.19 10.35
C GLY A 455 2.75 -10.37 9.67
N SER A 456 3.81 -10.24 10.46
CA SER A 456 5.21 -10.42 10.02
C SER A 456 5.83 -11.57 10.83
N TYR A 457 6.75 -11.29 11.75
CA TYR A 457 7.33 -12.26 12.67
C TYR A 457 6.75 -12.09 14.09
N ALA A 458 6.39 -13.19 14.73
CA ALA A 458 5.88 -13.22 16.10
C ALA A 458 6.99 -12.86 17.09
N LYS A 459 6.79 -11.78 17.86
CA LYS A 459 7.76 -11.31 18.87
C LYS A 459 7.74 -12.20 20.11
N GLY A 460 8.88 -12.81 20.43
CA GLY A 460 9.05 -13.70 21.59
C GLY A 460 9.59 -12.99 22.85
N ILE A 461 9.47 -13.63 24.02
CA ILE A 461 10.02 -13.12 25.30
C ILE A 461 11.56 -12.99 25.24
N THR A 462 12.22 -13.81 24.41
CA THR A 462 13.67 -13.79 24.18
C THR A 462 14.13 -12.62 23.31
N ASP A 463 13.23 -11.94 22.60
CA ASP A 463 13.54 -10.76 21.79
C ASP A 463 13.77 -9.51 22.66
N TRP A 464 13.32 -9.55 23.92
CA TRP A 464 13.53 -8.46 24.89
C TRP A 464 15.00 -8.09 25.08
N PHE A 465 15.92 -9.02 24.82
CA PHE A 465 17.35 -8.78 24.93
C PHE A 465 18.05 -8.47 23.59
N GLY A 466 17.33 -8.47 22.46
CA GLY A 466 17.88 -8.11 21.14
C GLY A 466 18.98 -9.04 20.60
N PHE A 467 19.17 -10.23 21.18
CA PHE A 467 20.21 -11.19 20.78
C PHE A 467 19.75 -12.22 19.73
N TRP A 468 18.44 -12.33 19.49
CA TRP A 468 17.86 -13.33 18.59
C TRP A 468 16.84 -12.65 17.68
N SER A 469 16.88 -12.96 16.39
CA SER A 469 15.83 -12.58 15.44
C SER A 469 14.67 -13.56 15.59
N PRO A 470 13.41 -13.10 15.74
CA PRO A 470 12.26 -13.99 15.75
C PRO A 470 12.18 -14.73 14.41
N THR A 471 12.17 -16.06 14.47
CA THR A 471 12.06 -16.93 13.29
C THR A 471 10.65 -17.47 13.10
N GLU A 472 9.76 -17.27 14.07
CA GLU A 472 8.38 -17.73 14.01
C GLU A 472 7.52 -16.68 13.30
N TYR A 473 6.80 -17.09 12.26
CA TYR A 473 5.84 -16.23 11.57
C TYR A 473 4.63 -15.93 12.45
N ASP A 474 4.09 -14.72 12.29
CA ASP A 474 2.81 -14.34 12.87
C ASP A 474 1.63 -15.00 12.13
N TRP A 475 0.42 -14.89 12.67
CA TRP A 475 -0.77 -15.56 12.16
C TRP A 475 -2.01 -14.65 12.19
N ILE A 476 -3.12 -15.11 11.63
CA ILE A 476 -4.42 -14.43 11.74
C ILE A 476 -4.97 -14.58 13.16
N HIS A 477 -5.12 -13.46 13.86
CA HIS A 477 -5.55 -13.43 15.27
C HIS A 477 -7.07 -13.51 15.43
N GLN A 478 -7.53 -13.92 16.61
CA GLN A 478 -8.95 -14.08 16.92
C GLN A 478 -9.79 -12.82 16.63
N ASN A 479 -9.30 -11.61 16.91
CA ASN A 479 -10.06 -10.39 16.61
C ASN A 479 -10.21 -10.12 15.11
N GLN A 480 -9.29 -10.58 14.26
CA GLN A 480 -9.44 -10.55 12.80
C GLN A 480 -10.48 -11.57 12.34
N ILE A 481 -10.53 -12.75 12.96
CA ILE A 481 -11.59 -13.75 12.71
C ILE A 481 -12.96 -13.16 13.06
N ASP A 482 -13.08 -12.55 14.23
CA ASP A 482 -14.33 -11.95 14.71
C ASP A 482 -14.78 -10.80 13.79
N TRP A 483 -13.84 -9.93 13.38
CA TRP A 483 -14.09 -8.88 12.39
C TRP A 483 -14.56 -9.46 11.04
N PHE A 484 -13.88 -10.48 10.50
CA PHE A 484 -14.29 -11.14 9.27
C PHE A 484 -15.72 -11.69 9.35
N LEU A 485 -16.07 -12.35 10.46
CA LEU A 485 -17.42 -12.87 10.67
C LEU A 485 -18.47 -11.76 10.72
N GLN A 486 -18.15 -10.60 11.32
CA GLN A 486 -19.02 -9.43 11.32
C GLN A 486 -19.23 -8.87 9.91
N GLU A 487 -18.15 -8.71 9.13
CA GLU A 487 -18.24 -8.26 7.73
C GLU A 487 -19.05 -9.24 6.87
N SER A 488 -18.81 -10.54 7.00
CA SER A 488 -19.59 -11.59 6.33
C SER A 488 -21.06 -11.52 6.71
N ALA A 489 -21.39 -11.38 7.99
CA ALA A 489 -22.77 -11.30 8.46
C ALA A 489 -23.52 -10.06 7.94
N ALA A 490 -22.80 -8.97 7.64
CA ALA A 490 -23.39 -7.76 7.07
C ALA A 490 -23.74 -7.90 5.57
N ILE A 491 -23.32 -8.97 4.89
CA ILE A 491 -23.60 -9.19 3.48
C ILE A 491 -25.01 -9.77 3.30
N SER A 492 -25.82 -9.03 2.55
CA SER A 492 -27.17 -9.45 2.21
C SER A 492 -27.15 -10.61 1.20
N PRO A 493 -27.89 -11.71 1.47
CA PRO A 493 -28.14 -12.75 0.48
C PRO A 493 -28.87 -12.20 -0.75
N ILE A 494 -28.54 -12.73 -1.92
CA ILE A 494 -29.20 -12.42 -3.20
C ILE A 494 -29.80 -13.69 -3.80
N GLU A 495 -30.74 -13.54 -4.74
CA GLU A 495 -31.19 -14.68 -5.53
C GLU A 495 -30.06 -15.12 -6.48
N ARG A 496 -29.67 -16.38 -6.39
CA ARG A 496 -28.58 -16.99 -7.15
C ARG A 496 -29.12 -18.15 -8.01
N PRO A 497 -28.75 -18.24 -9.32
CA PRO A 497 -27.88 -17.31 -10.05
C PRO A 497 -28.55 -15.94 -10.29
N PHE A 498 -27.75 -14.88 -10.24
CA PHE A 498 -28.22 -13.53 -10.52
C PHE A 498 -28.69 -13.39 -11.98
N VAL A 499 -29.79 -12.68 -12.19
CA VAL A 499 -30.31 -12.32 -13.51
C VAL A 499 -30.39 -10.79 -13.53
N PRO A 500 -29.66 -10.11 -14.44
CA PRO A 500 -29.73 -8.66 -14.54
C PRO A 500 -31.15 -8.18 -14.80
N ASP A 501 -31.51 -7.04 -14.22
CA ASP A 501 -32.79 -6.40 -14.49
C ASP A 501 -32.86 -5.98 -15.96
N GLY A 502 -33.66 -6.71 -16.72
CA GLY A 502 -33.92 -6.44 -18.14
C GLY A 502 -34.85 -5.25 -18.31
N ALA A 503 -34.43 -4.02 -18.01
CA ALA A 503 -35.27 -2.83 -18.23
C ALA A 503 -35.59 -2.53 -19.74
N LYS A 504 -35.59 -3.54 -20.61
CA LYS A 504 -36.29 -3.56 -21.91
C LYS A 504 -37.69 -4.19 -21.84
N ASP A 505 -38.11 -4.73 -20.69
CA ASP A 505 -39.30 -5.59 -20.57
C ASP A 505 -40.59 -4.82 -20.29
N LEU A 506 -40.51 -3.53 -19.93
CA LEU A 506 -41.68 -2.71 -19.58
C LEU A 506 -42.01 -1.60 -20.59
N ALA A 507 -41.17 -1.41 -21.62
CA ALA A 507 -41.43 -0.50 -22.73
C ALA A 507 -41.88 -1.27 -23.99
N GLY A 508 -42.92 -2.10 -23.87
CA GLY A 508 -43.32 -2.95 -25.00
C GLY A 508 -44.54 -3.81 -24.76
N VAL A 509 -45.57 -3.26 -24.12
CA VAL A 509 -46.90 -3.89 -24.10
C VAL A 509 -47.39 -3.98 -25.57
N TRP A 510 -47.26 -5.20 -26.14
CA TRP A 510 -47.88 -5.77 -27.36
C TRP A 510 -47.02 -5.85 -28.64
N ALA A 511 -46.21 -6.91 -28.74
CA ALA A 511 -46.07 -7.67 -29.98
C ALA A 511 -45.81 -9.15 -29.67
N ARG A 512 -46.69 -10.01 -30.17
CA ARG A 512 -46.64 -11.48 -30.07
C ARG A 512 -45.41 -12.03 -30.80
N SER A 513 -44.56 -12.82 -30.14
CA SER A 513 -44.39 -14.27 -30.39
C SER A 513 -43.28 -14.86 -29.50
N PRO A 514 -43.39 -16.13 -29.08
CA PRO A 514 -42.54 -16.71 -28.05
C PRO A 514 -41.29 -17.37 -28.64
N SER A 515 -40.12 -17.07 -28.07
CA SER A 515 -38.95 -17.94 -28.15
C SER A 515 -38.54 -18.35 -26.73
N PRO A 516 -39.05 -19.48 -26.20
CA PRO A 516 -38.65 -19.99 -24.90
C PRO A 516 -37.33 -20.73 -25.06
N GLN A 517 -36.21 -20.02 -24.86
CA GLN A 517 -34.96 -20.62 -24.41
C GLN A 517 -34.49 -19.94 -23.12
N GLN A 518 -35.44 -19.68 -22.21
CA GLN A 518 -35.14 -19.59 -20.79
C GLN A 518 -34.89 -21.01 -20.30
N VAL A 519 -33.64 -21.45 -20.33
CA VAL A 519 -33.20 -22.54 -19.46
C VAL A 519 -33.30 -21.98 -18.05
N ALA A 520 -34.43 -22.22 -17.38
CA ALA A 520 -34.56 -21.94 -15.96
C ALA A 520 -33.41 -22.66 -15.23
N PRO A 521 -32.62 -21.97 -14.38
CA PRO A 521 -31.65 -22.66 -13.53
C PRO A 521 -32.42 -23.62 -12.65
N THR A 522 -31.95 -24.86 -12.58
CA THR A 522 -32.71 -25.99 -12.03
C THR A 522 -32.97 -25.89 -10.52
N GLN A 523 -32.34 -24.97 -9.78
CA GLN A 523 -32.79 -24.49 -8.45
C GLN A 523 -32.28 -23.05 -8.22
N ARG A 524 -33.17 -22.09 -7.97
CA ARG A 524 -32.84 -20.76 -7.44
C ARG A 524 -32.64 -20.87 -5.93
N LYS A 525 -31.61 -20.21 -5.38
CA LYS A 525 -31.37 -20.17 -3.94
C LYS A 525 -31.14 -18.74 -3.47
N LEU A 526 -31.55 -18.46 -2.23
CA LEU A 526 -31.18 -17.23 -1.54
C LEU A 526 -29.87 -17.47 -0.80
N ALA A 527 -28.79 -16.87 -1.28
CA ALA A 527 -27.46 -17.05 -0.72
C ALA A 527 -26.60 -15.80 -0.93
N LYS A 528 -25.62 -15.58 -0.05
CA LYS A 528 -24.63 -14.52 -0.21
C LYS A 528 -23.83 -14.72 -1.50
N PRO A 529 -23.32 -13.63 -2.11
CA PRO A 529 -22.37 -13.72 -3.22
C PRO A 529 -21.14 -14.56 -2.84
N ASN A 530 -20.51 -15.19 -3.83
CA ASN A 530 -19.27 -15.94 -3.57
C ASN A 530 -18.16 -14.99 -3.05
N GLY A 531 -17.37 -15.48 -2.08
CA GLY A 531 -16.24 -14.74 -1.52
C GLY A 531 -14.88 -15.28 -1.98
N LEU A 532 -13.90 -14.39 -2.16
CA LEU A 532 -12.48 -14.71 -2.19
C LEU A 532 -11.77 -13.96 -1.06
N MET A 533 -10.78 -14.58 -0.44
CA MET A 533 -9.99 -14.00 0.64
C MET A 533 -8.50 -14.01 0.29
N PHE A 534 -7.78 -12.96 0.64
CA PHE A 534 -6.35 -12.83 0.42
C PHE A 534 -5.64 -12.45 1.71
N PHE A 535 -4.54 -13.12 1.99
CA PHE A 535 -3.57 -12.78 3.03
C PHE A 535 -2.24 -13.47 2.69
N HIS A 536 -1.12 -12.95 3.18
CA HIS A 536 0.18 -13.37 2.68
C HIS A 536 0.63 -14.74 3.23
N ILE A 537 0.74 -14.88 4.55
CA ILE A 537 1.25 -16.10 5.21
C ILE A 537 0.14 -17.16 5.23
N PRO A 538 0.35 -18.35 4.62
CA PRO A 538 -0.68 -19.37 4.52
C PRO A 538 -1.07 -19.95 5.88
N LEU A 539 -2.30 -20.42 5.99
CA LEU A 539 -2.75 -21.18 7.17
C LEU A 539 -2.00 -22.51 7.28
N PRO A 540 -1.74 -23.03 8.49
CA PRO A 540 -1.19 -24.37 8.67
C PRO A 540 -1.98 -25.46 7.91
N GLU A 541 -3.31 -25.32 7.90
CA GLU A 541 -4.23 -26.26 7.26
C GLU A 541 -4.14 -26.25 5.72
N ALA A 542 -3.51 -25.25 5.10
CA ALA A 542 -3.25 -25.25 3.66
C ALA A 542 -2.36 -26.42 3.22
N TYR A 543 -1.63 -27.03 4.17
CA TYR A 543 -0.76 -28.18 3.95
C TYR A 543 -1.40 -29.51 4.33
N ASP A 544 -2.67 -29.53 4.74
CA ASP A 544 -3.39 -30.77 5.06
C ASP A 544 -3.73 -31.57 3.80
N SER A 545 -4.28 -32.77 4.00
CA SER A 545 -4.70 -33.65 2.91
C SER A 545 -5.87 -33.04 2.15
N ALA A 546 -5.80 -33.05 0.83
CA ALA A 546 -6.86 -32.53 -0.03
C ALA A 546 -8.15 -33.33 0.11
N ASP A 547 -9.28 -32.65 -0.08
CA ASP A 547 -10.56 -33.29 -0.35
C ASP A 547 -10.45 -34.19 -1.60
N VAL A 548 -11.28 -35.22 -1.69
CA VAL A 548 -11.32 -36.12 -2.86
C VAL A 548 -12.51 -35.73 -3.73
N ASP A 549 -12.29 -35.66 -5.04
CA ASP A 549 -13.37 -35.49 -6.02
C ASP A 549 -14.26 -36.73 -6.04
N PRO A 550 -15.56 -36.65 -5.68
CA PRO A 550 -16.45 -37.80 -5.68
C PRO A 550 -16.63 -38.43 -7.07
N SER A 551 -16.41 -37.66 -8.14
CA SER A 551 -16.60 -38.13 -9.52
C SER A 551 -15.38 -38.88 -10.07
N SER A 552 -14.17 -38.45 -9.73
CA SER A 552 -12.92 -39.03 -10.26
C SER A 552 -12.14 -39.86 -9.24
N GLY A 553 -12.47 -39.75 -7.94
CA GLY A 553 -11.75 -40.39 -6.84
C GLY A 553 -10.33 -39.84 -6.63
N ARG A 554 -9.98 -38.72 -7.25
CA ARG A 554 -8.64 -38.11 -7.15
C ARG A 554 -8.61 -36.99 -6.11
N PRO A 555 -7.48 -36.78 -5.42
CA PRO A 555 -7.29 -35.60 -4.57
C PRO A 555 -7.47 -34.31 -5.38
N LEU A 556 -8.18 -33.34 -4.79
CA LEU A 556 -8.38 -32.00 -5.32
C LEU A 556 -7.17 -31.12 -5.00
N ASP A 557 -6.06 -31.47 -5.63
CA ASP A 557 -4.77 -30.80 -5.50
C ASP A 557 -4.13 -30.70 -6.88
N VAL A 558 -4.05 -29.48 -7.41
CA VAL A 558 -3.60 -29.24 -8.79
C VAL A 558 -2.54 -28.15 -8.82
N GLY A 559 -1.40 -28.48 -9.43
CA GLY A 559 -0.19 -27.66 -9.51
C GLY A 559 0.97 -28.25 -8.72
N VAL A 560 2.04 -27.46 -8.57
CA VAL A 560 3.29 -27.89 -7.92
C VAL A 560 3.34 -27.45 -6.46
N SER A 561 3.74 -28.37 -5.58
CA SER A 561 4.04 -28.12 -4.16
C SER A 561 5.20 -29.00 -3.67
N GLY A 562 5.68 -28.76 -2.46
CA GLY A 562 6.74 -29.56 -1.83
C GLY A 562 8.16 -29.30 -2.35
N LEU A 563 8.33 -28.24 -3.15
CA LEU A 563 9.66 -27.77 -3.57
C LEU A 563 10.36 -26.91 -2.50
N GLU A 564 9.60 -26.45 -1.51
CA GLU A 564 10.05 -25.71 -0.33
C GLU A 564 9.36 -26.24 0.95
N GLY A 565 9.80 -25.76 2.11
CA GLY A 565 9.19 -26.11 3.40
C GLY A 565 7.80 -25.49 3.60
N LYS A 566 7.11 -25.89 4.68
CA LYS A 566 5.84 -25.25 5.04
C LYS A 566 6.10 -23.81 5.49
N GLY A 567 5.58 -22.84 4.74
CA GLY A 567 5.66 -21.41 5.07
C GLY A 567 4.54 -20.91 5.99
N SER A 568 3.78 -21.79 6.65
CA SER A 568 2.77 -21.37 7.63
C SER A 568 3.40 -21.05 8.98
N ALA A 569 2.74 -20.20 9.76
CA ALA A 569 3.03 -20.04 11.18
C ALA A 569 2.89 -21.37 11.96
N SER A 570 3.62 -21.52 13.07
CA SER A 570 3.47 -22.68 13.97
C SER A 570 2.26 -22.56 14.91
N LYS A 571 1.68 -21.37 15.03
CA LYS A 571 0.49 -21.07 15.83
C LYS A 571 -0.67 -20.69 14.93
N SER A 572 -1.89 -20.85 15.45
CA SER A 572 -3.13 -20.50 14.76
C SER A 572 -4.24 -20.30 15.78
N ASP A 573 -5.03 -19.24 15.61
CA ASP A 573 -6.28 -19.05 16.34
C ASP A 573 -7.46 -19.78 15.68
N GLY A 574 -7.21 -20.49 14.57
CA GLY A 574 -8.16 -21.38 13.91
C GLY A 574 -9.02 -20.69 12.85
N MET A 575 -8.42 -19.85 11.99
CA MET A 575 -9.13 -19.12 10.93
C MET A 575 -9.95 -20.03 10.00
N LEU A 576 -9.44 -21.21 9.63
CA LEU A 576 -10.21 -22.16 8.82
C LEU A 576 -11.53 -22.54 9.51
N LYS A 577 -11.45 -23.09 10.73
CA LYS A 577 -12.61 -23.63 11.43
C LYS A 577 -13.53 -22.55 12.00
N LYS A 578 -12.97 -21.55 12.67
CA LYS A 578 -13.73 -20.50 13.36
C LYS A 578 -14.18 -19.37 12.44
N GLY A 579 -13.44 -19.12 11.36
CA GLY A 579 -13.77 -18.11 10.36
C GLY A 579 -14.44 -18.73 9.14
N LEU A 580 -13.63 -19.29 8.23
CA LEU A 580 -14.05 -19.68 6.89
C LEU A 580 -15.20 -20.70 6.87
N LEU A 581 -15.14 -21.73 7.70
CA LEU A 581 -16.20 -22.76 7.78
C LEU A 581 -17.42 -22.31 8.59
N ALA A 582 -17.29 -21.28 9.44
CA ALA A 582 -18.40 -20.72 10.19
C ALA A 582 -19.18 -19.68 9.36
N ALA A 583 -18.50 -18.96 8.47
CA ALA A 583 -19.09 -18.04 7.51
C ALA A 583 -19.68 -18.80 6.31
N THR A 584 -20.98 -19.06 6.36
CA THR A 584 -21.69 -19.84 5.34
C THR A 584 -22.43 -18.93 4.35
N GLU A 585 -22.62 -19.42 3.12
CA GLU A 585 -23.33 -18.67 2.08
C GLU A 585 -24.84 -18.57 2.35
N SER A 586 -25.42 -19.43 3.20
CA SER A 586 -26.83 -19.40 3.56
C SER A 586 -27.06 -19.97 4.96
N GLU A 587 -27.93 -19.30 5.73
CA GLU A 587 -28.37 -19.75 7.05
C GLU A 587 -29.27 -21.00 7.00
N HIS A 588 -29.83 -21.31 5.83
CA HIS A 588 -30.77 -22.42 5.67
C HIS A 588 -30.01 -23.75 5.60
N ARG A 589 -29.91 -24.43 6.74
CA ARG A 589 -29.22 -25.73 6.93
C ARG A 589 -29.77 -26.90 6.10
N GLY A 590 -30.92 -26.74 5.43
CA GLY A 590 -31.61 -27.81 4.71
C GLY A 590 -30.99 -28.26 3.38
N ALA A 591 -30.02 -27.51 2.83
CA ALA A 591 -29.44 -27.77 1.50
C ALA A 591 -27.91 -28.00 1.49
N GLY A 592 -27.29 -28.21 2.66
CA GLY A 592 -25.82 -28.19 2.80
C GLY A 592 -25.31 -26.75 2.84
N SER A 593 -24.63 -26.37 3.92
CA SER A 593 -24.22 -24.99 4.15
C SER A 593 -22.79 -24.79 3.65
N ALA A 594 -22.65 -24.42 2.39
CA ALA A 594 -21.33 -24.18 1.80
C ALA A 594 -20.65 -22.95 2.42
N PRO A 595 -19.31 -22.96 2.62
CA PRO A 595 -18.57 -21.77 3.00
C PRO A 595 -18.84 -20.62 2.04
N GLU A 596 -19.03 -19.39 2.54
CA GLU A 596 -19.19 -18.20 1.70
C GLU A 596 -17.94 -17.96 0.86
N VAL A 597 -16.78 -18.02 1.52
CA VAL A 597 -15.46 -17.89 0.89
C VAL A 597 -15.11 -19.19 0.19
N LYS A 598 -14.93 -19.14 -1.13
CA LYS A 598 -14.60 -20.30 -1.95
C LYS A 598 -13.11 -20.48 -2.13
N VAL A 599 -12.36 -19.38 -2.09
CA VAL A 599 -10.92 -19.34 -2.37
C VAL A 599 -10.20 -18.48 -1.36
N VAL A 600 -9.08 -18.97 -0.87
CA VAL A 600 -8.06 -18.23 -0.14
C VAL A 600 -6.80 -18.16 -1.02
N GLY A 601 -6.36 -16.95 -1.35
CA GLY A 601 -5.15 -16.68 -2.11
C GLY A 601 -3.99 -16.25 -1.21
N ASN A 602 -2.85 -16.95 -1.31
CA ASN A 602 -1.66 -16.68 -0.52
C ASN A 602 -0.43 -16.35 -1.37
N GLY A 603 0.50 -15.57 -0.82
CA GLY A 603 1.88 -15.41 -1.32
C GLY A 603 2.83 -16.27 -0.50
N HIS A 604 3.97 -15.69 -0.07
CA HIS A 604 4.93 -16.19 0.92
C HIS A 604 5.72 -17.44 0.54
N CYS A 605 5.08 -18.38 -0.16
CA CYS A 605 5.67 -19.59 -0.68
C CYS A 605 5.94 -19.38 -2.18
N HIS A 606 7.21 -19.31 -2.53
CA HIS A 606 7.66 -18.76 -3.82
C HIS A 606 7.68 -19.80 -4.93
N ILE A 607 7.81 -21.07 -4.57
CA ILE A 607 7.87 -22.20 -5.50
C ILE A 607 6.81 -23.26 -5.19
N THR A 608 5.85 -22.90 -4.34
CA THR A 608 4.57 -23.56 -4.15
C THR A 608 3.51 -22.76 -4.88
N GLU A 609 2.77 -23.42 -5.75
CA GLU A 609 1.77 -22.77 -6.61
C GLU A 609 0.50 -23.59 -6.74
N ASN A 610 0.36 -24.72 -6.06
CA ASN A 610 -0.85 -25.52 -6.17
C ASN A 610 -2.10 -24.80 -5.64
N CYS A 611 -3.26 -25.19 -6.15
CA CYS A 611 -4.55 -24.98 -5.50
C CYS A 611 -5.02 -26.31 -4.91
N ARG A 612 -5.27 -26.32 -3.61
CA ARG A 612 -5.74 -27.50 -2.88
C ARG A 612 -7.06 -27.21 -2.18
N ARG A 613 -8.07 -28.08 -2.36
CA ARG A 613 -9.34 -27.94 -1.61
C ARG A 613 -9.22 -28.63 -0.24
N ILE A 614 -9.48 -27.88 0.82
CA ILE A 614 -9.48 -28.35 2.22
C ILE A 614 -10.83 -28.00 2.83
N SER A 615 -11.62 -29.01 3.22
CA SER A 615 -12.94 -28.81 3.84
C SER A 615 -13.86 -27.91 3.01
N GLY A 616 -13.83 -28.07 1.68
CA GLY A 616 -14.63 -27.28 0.75
C GLY A 616 -14.07 -25.89 0.39
N VAL A 617 -12.96 -25.44 0.97
CA VAL A 617 -12.32 -24.15 0.62
C VAL A 617 -11.03 -24.39 -0.16
N TRP A 618 -10.84 -23.66 -1.26
CA TRP A 618 -9.62 -23.76 -2.06
C TRP A 618 -8.50 -22.86 -1.50
N MET A 619 -7.39 -23.47 -1.09
CA MET A 619 -6.17 -22.79 -0.68
C MET A 619 -5.23 -22.72 -1.90
N CYS A 620 -4.97 -21.51 -2.38
CA CYS A 620 -4.32 -21.28 -3.67
C CYS A 620 -3.11 -20.35 -3.52
N PHE A 621 -1.93 -20.88 -3.85
CA PHE A 621 -0.69 -20.09 -3.81
C PHE A 621 -0.47 -19.30 -5.11
N GLY A 622 0.15 -18.13 -5.01
CA GLY A 622 0.39 -17.22 -6.14
C GLY A 622 1.55 -17.64 -7.06
N GLY A 623 2.52 -18.39 -6.54
CA GLY A 623 3.57 -19.03 -7.35
C GLY A 623 4.75 -18.16 -7.79
N GLY A 624 5.05 -17.06 -7.08
CA GLY A 624 6.30 -16.30 -7.22
C GLY A 624 6.59 -15.75 -8.62
N GLY A 625 6.01 -14.58 -8.93
CA GLY A 625 6.10 -13.96 -10.28
C GLY A 625 7.31 -13.06 -10.53
N SER A 626 8.22 -12.92 -9.57
CA SER A 626 9.33 -11.96 -9.63
C SER A 626 10.70 -12.61 -9.70
N TYR A 627 11.58 -12.08 -10.55
CA TYR A 627 12.99 -12.44 -10.59
C TYR A 627 13.78 -11.96 -9.37
N GLU A 628 13.26 -11.01 -8.58
CA GLU A 628 13.90 -10.58 -7.32
C GLU A 628 13.42 -11.42 -6.14
N GLY A 629 12.24 -12.04 -6.24
CA GLY A 629 11.75 -13.03 -5.29
C GLY A 629 12.52 -14.34 -5.39
N TYR A 630 12.56 -15.09 -4.27
CA TYR A 630 13.13 -16.45 -4.27
C TYR A 630 12.55 -17.31 -5.40
N GLY A 631 13.36 -18.21 -5.93
CA GLY A 631 12.94 -19.10 -7.00
C GLY A 631 13.69 -20.41 -6.94
N LYS A 632 13.67 -21.12 -8.08
CA LYS A 632 14.47 -22.32 -8.28
C LYS A 632 14.74 -22.47 -9.77
N VAL A 633 15.99 -22.77 -10.13
CA VAL A 633 16.33 -23.04 -11.53
C VAL A 633 15.46 -24.20 -12.05
N GLY A 634 14.76 -23.96 -13.17
CA GLY A 634 13.78 -24.90 -13.74
C GLY A 634 12.35 -24.74 -13.22
N PHE A 635 12.07 -23.75 -12.38
CA PHE A 635 10.72 -23.33 -12.01
C PHE A 635 10.40 -21.97 -12.64
N ASP A 636 9.57 -22.00 -13.68
CA ASP A 636 9.17 -20.80 -14.42
C ASP A 636 8.45 -19.78 -13.52
N ARG A 637 8.76 -18.49 -13.70
CA ARG A 637 7.98 -17.42 -13.07
C ARG A 637 6.56 -17.45 -13.60
N ARG A 638 5.58 -17.22 -12.71
CA ARG A 638 4.16 -17.34 -13.08
C ARG A 638 3.27 -16.43 -12.25
N PHE A 639 2.08 -16.17 -12.79
CA PHE A 639 1.02 -15.45 -12.10
C PHE A 639 -0.27 -16.24 -12.15
N ARG A 640 -1.04 -16.21 -11.06
CA ARG A 640 -2.35 -16.84 -11.01
C ARG A 640 -3.42 -15.89 -11.50
N VAL A 641 -4.37 -16.42 -12.26
CA VAL A 641 -5.57 -15.71 -12.69
C VAL A 641 -6.80 -16.39 -12.11
N TYR A 642 -7.77 -15.59 -11.68
CA TYR A 642 -9.13 -15.99 -11.40
C TYR A 642 -10.05 -15.37 -12.44
N ASP A 643 -10.74 -16.22 -13.21
CA ASP A 643 -11.73 -15.82 -14.22
C ASP A 643 -13.12 -16.11 -13.64
N ILE A 644 -13.80 -15.04 -13.25
CA ILE A 644 -15.15 -15.08 -12.68
C ILE A 644 -16.15 -14.81 -13.81
N SER A 645 -17.15 -15.66 -13.89
CA SER A 645 -18.20 -15.62 -14.91
C SER A 645 -19.56 -15.96 -14.32
N ASP A 646 -20.59 -15.92 -15.16
CA ASP A 646 -21.97 -16.22 -14.75
C ASP A 646 -22.42 -15.32 -13.58
N TYR A 647 -22.09 -14.03 -13.64
CA TYR A 647 -22.45 -13.04 -12.61
C TYR A 647 -21.97 -13.40 -11.20
N GLY A 648 -20.78 -14.01 -11.10
CA GLY A 648 -20.17 -14.39 -9.81
C GLY A 648 -20.36 -15.85 -9.41
N GLU A 649 -21.17 -16.61 -10.14
CA GLU A 649 -21.43 -18.01 -9.81
C GLU A 649 -20.25 -18.94 -10.09
N THR A 650 -19.57 -18.73 -11.23
CA THR A 650 -18.48 -19.60 -11.67
C THR A 650 -17.14 -18.92 -11.44
N ILE A 651 -16.26 -19.58 -10.69
CA ILE A 651 -14.87 -19.15 -10.45
C ILE A 651 -13.95 -20.20 -11.08
N ARG A 652 -13.16 -19.80 -12.07
CA ARG A 652 -12.09 -20.61 -12.65
C ARG A 652 -10.73 -20.04 -12.28
N THR A 653 -9.71 -20.89 -12.22
CA THR A 653 -8.33 -20.44 -12.07
C THR A 653 -7.42 -21.15 -13.05
N TYR A 654 -6.35 -20.48 -13.43
CA TYR A 654 -5.21 -20.99 -14.17
C TYR A 654 -3.98 -20.17 -13.81
N LYS A 655 -2.80 -20.57 -14.28
CA LYS A 655 -1.57 -19.79 -14.15
C LYS A 655 -1.04 -19.44 -15.52
N VAL A 656 -0.42 -18.27 -15.63
CA VAL A 656 0.31 -17.82 -16.83
C VAL A 656 1.79 -17.88 -16.52
N LEU A 657 2.53 -18.66 -17.30
CA LEU A 657 3.98 -18.81 -17.19
C LEU A 657 4.72 -17.63 -17.85
N GLU A 658 6.01 -17.50 -17.61
CA GLU A 658 6.85 -16.48 -18.24
C GLU A 658 6.93 -16.59 -19.77
N SER A 659 6.69 -17.79 -20.31
CA SER A 659 6.52 -18.07 -21.74
C SER A 659 5.24 -17.45 -22.33
N GLY A 660 4.24 -17.16 -21.49
CA GLY A 660 2.89 -16.76 -21.87
C GLY A 660 1.86 -17.91 -21.87
N ASP A 661 2.32 -19.16 -21.68
CA ASP A 661 1.43 -20.32 -21.68
C ASP A 661 0.51 -20.35 -20.45
N ARG A 662 -0.72 -20.80 -20.67
CA ARG A 662 -1.69 -21.07 -19.59
C ARG A 662 -1.62 -22.53 -19.17
N ILE A 663 -1.52 -22.79 -17.87
CA ILE A 663 -1.50 -24.14 -17.30
C ILE A 663 -2.50 -24.30 -16.15
N ASP A 664 -2.82 -25.56 -15.85
CA ASP A 664 -3.62 -25.98 -14.70
C ASP A 664 -4.98 -25.26 -14.60
N GLU A 665 -5.69 -25.16 -15.73
CA GLU A 665 -7.04 -24.60 -15.74
C GLU A 665 -8.02 -25.52 -14.98
N MET A 666 -8.73 -24.96 -14.00
CA MET A 666 -9.72 -25.68 -13.21
C MET A 666 -10.88 -24.77 -12.77
N ALA A 667 -12.06 -25.37 -12.56
CA ALA A 667 -13.21 -24.70 -11.96
C ALA A 667 -13.22 -24.93 -10.43
N LEU A 668 -13.19 -23.84 -9.67
CA LEU A 668 -13.14 -23.85 -8.20
C LEU A 668 -14.55 -23.78 -7.59
N ALA A 669 -15.46 -23.06 -8.23
CA ALA A 669 -16.86 -22.93 -7.84
C ALA A 669 -17.77 -22.81 -9.08
N GLY A 670 -19.04 -23.17 -8.92
CA GLY A 670 -20.04 -23.05 -9.99
C GLY A 670 -19.95 -24.15 -11.04
N LYS A 671 -20.22 -23.81 -12.30
CA LYS A 671 -20.39 -24.79 -13.38
C LYS A 671 -19.08 -25.52 -13.69
N GLY A 672 -19.09 -26.83 -13.48
CA GLY A 672 -17.95 -27.71 -13.73
C GLY A 672 -16.98 -27.84 -12.56
N ALA A 673 -17.27 -27.19 -11.42
CA ALA A 673 -16.50 -27.40 -10.20
C ALA A 673 -16.85 -28.75 -9.54
N PRO A 674 -15.89 -29.41 -8.86
CA PRO A 674 -16.16 -30.64 -8.10
C PRO A 674 -17.21 -30.41 -7.03
N ALA A 675 -18.11 -31.39 -6.83
CA ALA A 675 -19.14 -31.31 -5.80
C ALA A 675 -18.53 -31.20 -4.39
N PHE A 676 -19.27 -30.58 -3.47
CA PHE A 676 -18.97 -30.68 -2.05
C PHE A 676 -19.34 -32.08 -1.55
N ASP A 677 -18.48 -32.68 -0.74
CA ASP A 677 -18.75 -33.92 -0.04
C ASP A 677 -19.42 -33.54 1.28
N TRP A 678 -20.75 -33.60 1.34
CA TRP A 678 -21.53 -33.24 2.53
C TRP A 678 -21.85 -34.47 3.38
#